data_AF-A0A7C3HPL3-F1
#
_entry.id   AF-A0A7C3HPL3-F1
#
_cell.length_a   1.000
_cell.length_b   1.000
_cell.length_c   1.000
_cell.angle_alpha   90.00
_cell.angle_beta   90.00
_cell.angle_gamma   90.00
#
_symmetry.space_group_name_H-M   'P 1'
#
loop_
_entity.id
_entity.type
_entity.pdbx_description
1 polymer ?
#
loop_
_entity_poly.entity_id
_entity_poly.type
_entity_poly.pdbx_seq_one_letter_code
_entity_poly.pdbx_strand_id
1 'polypeptide(L)'
;MQHRWKKDSAVAALNNEVESLIAERNRGVNVCPSSESLQRSAKTLRLFRQLYDNIPQPDSGGTFQFYRAYAAAILRLQPLVDAARWPRWLMLERMLSSASAAGDLLAAALALRTQIEILDDFLQLQAYEGQLPAPDMLESPFPVTPADCQRVRDHATLLWARFLPLLGVPKPDEMTRRPALPARIAPKPVELDDAFAALNDYVHPNYGSHVQAIRPEQATAGVVLLRAFVSVYRSFLAFPWARRPAASPCTIEAPKAETSWDQMVEFVKDTLPCLCQKLRNEHGYPNDWRLDSGFLGVFRERLDHARQQWEEFWRMISDHCDERELDTLRPILGGSDQLCSALPAKELFFFPQRTGGFGLPATAAEWLALAGIRRYALKFEQAVETLGEESAFPASPPYDSWVRFLKTAVEFSVMVGLHKMHLMQVAAKRSINERNPLAAILCARSLMEHYAVSVWLSEKFKEAWDKIEDAARSNRDVRPMLSELEADVGRFLAGTKGTAEATTPWRSRWLAAGRARHVNLETAIDKAFPAGGAADSAKPTLRFLYDWFCRVIHGDRMTGSDLLEPGSSRIAEKQFAKVVMVLAAFEGPEILFRLYGLVASAVGRMARPSGLQSAETPEALRTAIKEGTIRNLQFKRGRDVFGAGTESDPYYFRQELFYHEAFYAFLDHEEIRSFSRSVWLFRHLPGDRVETKDGRVLFFWNRYPQFDVGSDA
;
A
#
# COMPACT_ATOMS: atom_id res chain seq x y z
N MET A 1 -11.52 24.70 -0.43
CA MET A 1 -12.08 23.37 -0.79
C MET A 1 -13.55 23.21 -0.42
N GLN A 2 -13.98 23.50 0.83
CA GLN A 2 -15.41 23.46 1.22
C GLN A 2 -16.35 24.20 0.25
N HIS A 3 -15.90 25.31 -0.35
CA HIS A 3 -16.72 26.08 -1.31
C HIS A 3 -16.97 25.42 -2.67
N ARG A 4 -16.14 24.49 -3.14
CA ARG A 4 -16.37 23.78 -4.43
C ARG A 4 -17.33 22.61 -4.24
N TRP A 5 -17.15 21.81 -3.19
CA TRP A 5 -18.04 20.68 -2.90
C TRP A 5 -19.43 21.12 -2.44
N LYS A 6 -19.55 22.25 -1.72
CA LYS A 6 -20.85 22.84 -1.35
C LYS A 6 -21.66 23.34 -2.54
N LYS A 7 -21.04 23.58 -3.70
CA LYS A 7 -21.73 24.04 -4.93
C LYS A 7 -22.22 22.89 -5.80
N ASP A 8 -21.74 21.66 -5.58
CA ASP A 8 -22.23 20.48 -6.27
C ASP A 8 -23.46 19.94 -5.54
N SER A 9 -24.63 20.00 -6.19
CA SER A 9 -25.91 19.61 -5.58
C SER A 9 -25.97 18.13 -5.21
N ALA A 10 -25.26 17.25 -5.93
CA ALA A 10 -25.23 15.83 -5.64
C ALA A 10 -24.38 15.55 -4.39
N VAL A 11 -23.24 16.24 -4.25
CA VAL A 11 -22.39 16.15 -3.06
C VAL A 11 -23.11 16.74 -1.83
N ALA A 12 -23.82 17.85 -1.99
CA ALA A 12 -24.60 18.46 -0.92
C ALA A 12 -25.72 17.54 -0.39
N ALA A 13 -26.46 16.88 -1.29
CA ALA A 13 -27.49 15.91 -0.90
C ALA A 13 -26.91 14.72 -0.13
N LEU A 14 -25.81 14.14 -0.62
CA LEU A 14 -25.11 13.06 0.08
C LEU A 14 -24.60 13.48 1.46
N ASN A 15 -24.04 14.69 1.59
CA ASN A 15 -23.58 15.21 2.88
C ASN A 15 -24.72 15.34 3.89
N ASN A 16 -25.87 15.89 3.50
CA ASN A 16 -27.03 15.98 4.39
C ASN A 16 -27.46 14.60 4.90
N GLU A 17 -27.36 13.59 4.03
CA GLU A 17 -27.69 12.24 4.39
C GLU A 17 -26.67 11.61 5.36
N VAL A 18 -25.38 11.81 5.09
CA VAL A 18 -24.29 11.41 5.99
C VAL A 18 -24.49 12.01 7.38
N GLU A 19 -24.78 13.31 7.48
CA GLU A 19 -25.05 13.99 8.75
C GLU A 19 -26.25 13.37 9.49
N SER A 20 -27.33 13.04 8.77
CA SER A 20 -28.50 12.36 9.35
C SER A 20 -28.14 10.97 9.89
N LEU A 21 -27.37 10.19 9.13
CA LEU A 21 -26.94 8.85 9.54
C LEU A 21 -25.98 8.90 10.73
N ILE A 22 -25.07 9.87 10.77
CA ILE A 22 -24.18 10.13 11.92
C ILE A 22 -25.01 10.49 13.15
N ALA A 23 -25.99 11.38 13.02
CA ALA A 23 -26.87 11.76 14.12
C ALA A 23 -27.65 10.55 14.66
N GLU A 24 -28.14 9.67 13.79
CA GLU A 24 -28.78 8.43 14.21
C GLU A 24 -27.79 7.48 14.91
N ARG A 25 -26.61 7.26 14.32
CA ARG A 25 -25.57 6.37 14.82
C ARG A 25 -25.06 6.79 16.20
N ASN A 26 -24.91 8.09 16.45
CA ASN A 26 -24.42 8.65 17.72
C ASN A 26 -25.36 8.38 18.91
N ARG A 27 -26.61 7.99 18.66
CA ARG A 27 -27.55 7.54 19.70
C ARG A 27 -27.34 6.08 20.12
N GLY A 28 -26.64 5.29 19.30
CA GLY A 28 -26.40 3.86 19.50
C GLY A 28 -25.16 3.56 20.36
N VAL A 29 -24.90 2.28 20.62
CA VAL A 29 -23.76 1.78 21.42
C VAL A 29 -22.42 2.33 20.88
N ASN A 30 -21.58 2.83 21.79
CA ASN A 30 -20.35 3.56 21.49
C ASN A 30 -19.13 3.07 22.30
N VAL A 31 -19.33 2.15 23.25
CA VAL A 31 -18.29 1.51 24.04
C VAL A 31 -18.45 0.00 23.90
N CYS A 32 -17.34 -0.72 23.79
CA CYS A 32 -17.35 -2.17 23.80
C CYS A 32 -18.03 -2.69 25.09
N PRO A 33 -18.92 -3.69 25.00
CA PRO A 33 -19.48 -4.34 26.18
C PRO A 33 -18.38 -4.94 27.08
N SER A 34 -18.63 -5.02 28.39
CA SER A 34 -17.62 -5.38 29.39
C SER A 34 -17.09 -6.82 29.26
N SER A 35 -15.88 -7.04 29.79
CA SER A 35 -15.15 -8.32 29.79
C SER A 35 -15.80 -9.43 30.64
N GLU A 36 -16.81 -9.10 31.45
CA GLU A 36 -17.53 -10.05 32.31
C GLU A 36 -18.20 -11.18 31.51
N SER A 37 -18.70 -10.86 30.31
CA SER A 37 -19.34 -11.83 29.42
C SER A 37 -18.38 -12.96 29.04
N LEU A 38 -17.09 -12.66 28.88
CA LEU A 38 -16.06 -13.60 28.46
C LEU A 38 -15.60 -14.49 29.62
N GLN A 39 -15.45 -13.93 30.82
CA GLN A 39 -15.15 -14.71 32.04
C GLN A 39 -16.26 -15.72 32.36
N ARG A 40 -17.53 -15.30 32.24
CA ARG A 40 -18.69 -16.20 32.41
C ARG A 40 -18.74 -17.28 31.33
N SER A 41 -18.21 -17.00 30.14
CA SER A 41 -18.28 -17.89 28.98
C SER A 41 -17.05 -18.78 28.79
N ALA A 42 -15.95 -18.60 29.52
CA ALA A 42 -14.69 -19.31 29.27
C ALA A 42 -14.79 -20.86 29.40
N LYS A 43 -15.64 -21.36 30.31
CA LYS A 43 -15.94 -22.81 30.39
C LYS A 43 -16.78 -23.27 29.21
N THR A 44 -17.78 -22.49 28.83
CA THR A 44 -18.66 -22.73 27.68
C THR A 44 -17.89 -22.69 26.36
N LEU A 45 -16.94 -21.77 26.20
CA LEU A 45 -16.09 -21.63 25.02
C LEU A 45 -15.16 -22.84 24.86
N ARG A 46 -14.52 -23.31 25.95
CA ARG A 46 -13.70 -24.53 25.92
C ARG A 46 -14.51 -25.76 25.56
N LEU A 47 -15.71 -25.89 26.13
CA LEU A 47 -16.63 -26.97 25.80
C LEU A 47 -17.08 -26.88 24.34
N PHE A 48 -17.46 -25.67 23.87
CA PHE A 48 -17.86 -25.42 22.49
C PHE A 48 -16.76 -25.82 21.50
N ARG A 49 -15.50 -25.49 21.79
CA ARG A 49 -14.36 -25.91 20.97
C ARG A 49 -14.17 -27.42 20.95
N GLN A 50 -14.24 -28.07 22.12
CA GLN A 50 -14.14 -29.54 22.21
C GLN A 50 -15.24 -30.23 21.40
N LEU A 51 -16.45 -29.67 21.38
CA LEU A 51 -17.56 -30.15 20.56
C LEU A 51 -17.30 -29.88 19.07
N TYR A 52 -16.80 -28.69 18.72
CA TYR A 52 -16.47 -28.31 17.34
C TYR A 52 -15.43 -29.25 16.71
N ASP A 53 -14.36 -29.56 17.45
CA ASP A 53 -13.26 -30.42 16.98
C ASP A 53 -13.71 -31.88 16.77
N ASN A 54 -14.85 -32.28 17.35
CA ASN A 54 -15.40 -33.64 17.31
C ASN A 54 -16.83 -33.70 16.76
N ILE A 55 -17.23 -32.79 15.87
CA ILE A 55 -18.59 -32.78 15.31
C ILE A 55 -18.87 -34.10 14.57
N PRO A 56 -19.85 -34.92 15.02
CA PRO A 56 -20.20 -36.17 14.36
C PRO A 56 -21.04 -35.91 13.10
N GLN A 57 -20.97 -36.83 12.14
CA GLN A 57 -21.88 -36.82 10.99
C GLN A 57 -23.32 -37.10 11.47
N PRO A 58 -24.35 -36.45 10.90
CA PRO A 58 -25.74 -36.62 11.34
C PRO A 58 -26.36 -37.90 10.75
N ASP A 59 -25.83 -39.07 11.12
CA ASP A 59 -26.18 -40.37 10.54
C ASP A 59 -27.07 -41.27 11.43
N SER A 60 -27.24 -40.91 12.71
CA SER A 60 -27.89 -41.78 13.71
C SER A 60 -28.57 -41.00 14.85
N GLY A 61 -29.51 -41.64 15.57
CA GLY A 61 -30.31 -41.01 16.64
C GLY A 61 -29.50 -40.33 17.76
N GLY A 62 -28.33 -40.88 18.12
CA GLY A 62 -27.43 -40.29 19.12
C GLY A 62 -26.77 -38.98 18.67
N THR A 63 -26.55 -38.83 17.36
CA THR A 63 -25.96 -37.61 16.78
C THR A 63 -26.95 -36.44 16.82
N PHE A 64 -28.26 -36.69 16.70
CA PHE A 64 -29.29 -35.65 16.86
C PHE A 64 -29.32 -35.03 18.27
N GLN A 65 -29.04 -35.82 19.32
CA GLN A 65 -28.92 -35.31 20.68
C GLN A 65 -27.68 -34.41 20.84
N PHE A 66 -26.57 -34.75 20.18
CA PHE A 66 -25.38 -33.89 20.12
C PHE A 66 -25.71 -32.52 19.50
N TYR A 67 -26.37 -32.50 18.34
CA TYR A 67 -26.70 -31.24 17.65
C TYR A 67 -27.67 -30.36 18.45
N ARG A 68 -28.58 -30.96 19.22
CA ARG A 68 -29.43 -30.22 20.17
C ARG A 68 -28.60 -29.58 21.28
N ALA A 69 -27.72 -30.35 21.92
CA ALA A 69 -26.82 -29.82 22.95
C ALA A 69 -25.92 -28.72 22.39
N TYR A 70 -25.51 -28.86 21.13
CA TYR A 70 -24.66 -27.89 20.47
C TYR A 70 -25.39 -26.59 20.10
N ALA A 71 -26.64 -26.67 19.62
CA ALA A 71 -27.51 -25.51 19.44
C ALA A 71 -27.75 -24.76 20.77
N ALA A 72 -27.97 -25.49 21.87
CA ALA A 72 -28.09 -24.90 23.20
C ALA A 72 -26.78 -24.22 23.65
N ALA A 73 -25.61 -24.79 23.31
CA ALA A 73 -24.31 -24.17 23.58
C ALA A 73 -24.12 -22.86 22.78
N ILE A 74 -24.55 -22.81 21.52
CA ILE A 74 -24.55 -21.60 20.70
C ILE A 74 -25.38 -20.50 21.38
N LEU A 75 -26.61 -20.80 21.80
CA LEU A 75 -27.45 -19.82 22.51
C LEU A 75 -26.82 -19.33 23.81
N ARG A 76 -26.10 -20.19 24.55
CA ARG A 76 -25.36 -19.79 25.75
C ARG A 76 -24.16 -18.89 25.44
N LEU A 77 -23.62 -18.93 24.22
CA LEU A 77 -22.57 -18.02 23.75
C LEU A 77 -23.13 -16.69 23.22
N GLN A 78 -24.45 -16.56 23.02
CA GLN A 78 -25.07 -15.35 22.46
C GLN A 78 -24.62 -14.05 23.13
N PRO A 79 -24.48 -13.94 24.47
CA PRO A 79 -23.98 -12.71 25.09
C PRO A 79 -22.55 -12.34 24.66
N LEU A 80 -21.70 -13.35 24.40
CA LEU A 80 -20.35 -13.14 23.88
C LEU A 80 -20.39 -12.73 22.40
N VAL A 81 -21.28 -13.32 21.60
CA VAL A 81 -21.49 -12.95 20.19
C VAL A 81 -22.03 -11.53 20.07
N ASP A 82 -22.99 -11.14 20.91
CA ASP A 82 -23.51 -9.77 21.06
C ASP A 82 -22.40 -8.78 21.40
N ALA A 83 -21.47 -9.15 22.28
CA ALA A 83 -20.32 -8.34 22.58
C ALA A 83 -19.31 -8.27 21.42
N ALA A 84 -19.07 -9.38 20.72
CA ALA A 84 -18.07 -9.51 19.66
C ALA A 84 -18.36 -8.68 18.41
N ARG A 85 -19.63 -8.28 18.17
CA ARG A 85 -20.00 -7.39 17.06
C ARG A 85 -19.34 -6.02 17.13
N TRP A 86 -19.03 -5.53 18.33
CA TRP A 86 -18.65 -4.13 18.54
C TRP A 86 -17.16 -3.80 18.36
N PRO A 87 -16.19 -4.59 18.86
CA PRO A 87 -14.78 -4.17 18.90
C PRO A 87 -14.22 -3.78 17.53
N ARG A 88 -14.34 -4.65 16.53
CA ARG A 88 -13.84 -4.37 15.18
C ARG A 88 -14.60 -3.21 14.53
N TRP A 89 -15.92 -3.17 14.68
CA TRP A 89 -16.75 -2.09 14.15
C TRP A 89 -16.32 -0.73 14.72
N LEU A 90 -16.26 -0.59 16.05
CA LEU A 90 -15.87 0.65 16.72
C LEU A 90 -14.43 1.08 16.38
N MET A 91 -13.51 0.13 16.18
CA MET A 91 -12.16 0.44 15.72
C MET A 91 -12.13 0.97 14.28
N LEU A 92 -12.97 0.44 13.40
CA LEU A 92 -13.12 0.96 12.03
C LEU A 92 -13.82 2.33 12.03
N GLU A 93 -14.80 2.56 12.90
CA GLU A 93 -15.42 3.89 13.06
C GLU A 93 -14.40 4.93 13.57
N ARG A 94 -13.54 4.55 14.52
CA ARG A 94 -12.44 5.41 14.96
C ARG A 94 -11.47 5.70 13.82
N MET A 95 -11.07 4.68 13.07
CA MET A 95 -10.23 4.86 11.89
C MET A 95 -10.88 5.82 10.88
N LEU A 96 -12.17 5.67 10.62
CA LEU A 96 -12.91 6.52 9.70
C LEU A 96 -13.04 7.96 10.22
N SER A 97 -13.27 8.14 11.52
CA SER A 97 -13.29 9.47 12.16
C SER A 97 -11.91 10.14 12.07
N SER A 98 -10.85 9.41 12.40
CA SER A 98 -9.48 9.91 12.30
C SER A 98 -9.09 10.19 10.87
N ALA A 99 -9.47 9.33 9.93
CA ALA A 99 -9.27 9.53 8.51
C ALA A 99 -10.07 10.72 7.99
N SER A 100 -11.30 10.94 8.46
CA SER A 100 -12.11 12.11 8.08
C SER A 100 -11.55 13.41 8.65
N ALA A 101 -11.13 13.41 9.92
CA ALA A 101 -10.51 14.56 10.57
C ALA A 101 -9.14 14.89 9.96
N ALA A 102 -8.41 13.83 9.58
CA ALA A 102 -7.17 13.90 8.84
C ALA A 102 -7.39 14.05 7.32
N GLY A 103 -8.64 14.02 6.84
CA GLY A 103 -9.12 13.91 5.45
C GLY A 103 -8.33 12.96 4.54
N ASP A 104 -7.79 11.92 5.13
CA ASP A 104 -7.12 10.80 4.49
C ASP A 104 -8.15 9.92 3.77
N LEU A 105 -8.41 10.26 2.51
CA LEU A 105 -9.41 9.58 1.70
C LEU A 105 -9.07 8.09 1.51
N LEU A 106 -7.78 7.74 1.39
CA LEU A 106 -7.34 6.37 1.17
C LEU A 106 -7.56 5.52 2.42
N ALA A 107 -7.23 6.05 3.60
CA ALA A 107 -7.56 5.40 4.87
C ALA A 107 -9.09 5.33 5.10
N ALA A 108 -9.85 6.37 4.77
CA ALA A 108 -11.31 6.37 4.88
C ALA A 108 -11.93 5.28 3.99
N ALA A 109 -11.46 5.15 2.75
CA ALA A 109 -11.91 4.11 1.84
C ALA A 109 -11.56 2.71 2.34
N LEU A 110 -10.36 2.53 2.92
CA LEU A 110 -9.94 1.27 3.51
C LEU A 110 -10.83 0.89 4.70
N ALA A 111 -11.15 1.86 5.56
CA ALA A 111 -12.07 1.66 6.68
C ALA A 111 -13.47 1.26 6.21
N LEU A 112 -14.06 2.02 5.29
CA LEU A 112 -15.40 1.75 4.74
C LEU A 112 -15.46 0.39 4.03
N ARG A 113 -14.43 0.06 3.24
CA ARG A 113 -14.36 -1.22 2.54
C ARG A 113 -14.33 -2.38 3.54
N THR A 114 -13.52 -2.27 4.60
CA THR A 114 -13.49 -3.30 5.64
C THR A 114 -14.79 -3.33 6.45
N GLN A 115 -15.47 -2.20 6.67
CA GLN A 115 -16.81 -2.20 7.27
C GLN A 115 -17.82 -2.99 6.43
N ILE A 116 -17.72 -2.94 5.10
CA ILE A 116 -18.57 -3.76 4.21
C ILE A 116 -18.30 -5.25 4.41
N GLU A 117 -17.04 -5.68 4.57
CA GLU A 117 -16.72 -7.08 4.87
C GLU A 117 -17.32 -7.51 6.23
N ILE A 118 -17.25 -6.63 7.25
CA ILE A 118 -17.86 -6.89 8.57
C ILE A 118 -19.39 -6.94 8.49
N LEU A 119 -20.02 -6.10 7.68
CA LEU A 119 -21.47 -6.15 7.47
C LEU A 119 -21.90 -7.45 6.80
N ASP A 120 -21.10 -7.97 5.87
CA ASP A 120 -21.36 -9.28 5.26
C ASP A 120 -21.37 -10.40 6.29
N ASP A 121 -20.40 -10.40 7.22
CA ASP A 121 -20.38 -11.34 8.35
C ASP A 121 -21.62 -11.15 9.27
N PHE A 122 -22.07 -9.91 9.51
CA PHE A 122 -23.26 -9.63 10.33
C PHE A 122 -24.56 -10.08 9.67
N LEU A 123 -24.70 -9.87 8.36
CA LEU A 123 -25.86 -10.33 7.59
C LEU A 123 -25.96 -11.86 7.61
N GLN A 124 -24.84 -12.55 7.41
CA GLN A 124 -24.79 -14.00 7.52
C GLN A 124 -25.14 -14.46 8.94
N LEU A 125 -24.55 -13.84 9.98
CA LEU A 125 -24.85 -14.18 11.37
C LEU A 125 -26.35 -14.00 11.68
N GLN A 126 -26.96 -12.88 11.30
CA GLN A 126 -28.39 -12.63 11.52
C GLN A 126 -29.27 -13.68 10.81
N ALA A 127 -28.88 -14.10 9.60
CA ALA A 127 -29.60 -15.14 8.87
C ALA A 127 -29.53 -16.50 9.58
N TYR A 128 -28.38 -16.88 10.13
CA TYR A 128 -28.24 -18.11 10.93
C TYR A 128 -28.97 -18.02 12.27
N GLU A 129 -28.92 -16.88 12.96
CA GLU A 129 -29.64 -16.66 14.21
C GLU A 129 -31.16 -16.77 14.02
N GLY A 130 -31.70 -16.26 12.90
CA GLY A 130 -33.12 -16.37 12.56
C GLY A 130 -33.59 -17.79 12.23
N GLN A 131 -32.66 -18.73 12.00
CA GLN A 131 -32.96 -20.14 11.71
C GLN A 131 -32.77 -21.07 12.92
N LEU A 132 -32.20 -20.58 14.03
CA LEU A 132 -32.06 -21.38 15.23
C LEU A 132 -33.43 -21.61 15.89
N PRO A 133 -33.66 -22.81 16.48
CA PRO A 133 -34.85 -23.03 17.29
C PRO A 133 -34.90 -22.05 18.45
N ALA A 134 -36.10 -21.60 18.80
CA ALA A 134 -36.30 -20.79 19.99
C ALA A 134 -35.82 -21.54 21.26
N PRO A 135 -35.32 -20.84 22.30
CA PRO A 135 -34.72 -21.49 23.47
C PRO A 135 -35.63 -22.52 24.16
N ASP A 136 -36.93 -22.24 24.20
CA ASP A 136 -37.99 -23.10 24.73
C ASP A 136 -38.19 -24.39 23.91
N MET A 137 -37.98 -24.33 22.59
CA MET A 137 -38.05 -25.49 21.71
C MET A 137 -36.89 -26.47 21.94
N LEU A 138 -35.74 -26.02 22.46
CA LEU A 138 -34.61 -26.90 22.77
C LEU A 138 -34.84 -27.77 24.01
N GLU A 139 -35.78 -27.39 24.87
CA GLU A 139 -36.16 -28.15 26.06
C GLU A 139 -37.14 -29.30 25.75
N SER A 140 -37.82 -29.26 24.59
CA SER A 140 -38.79 -30.28 24.15
C SER A 140 -38.25 -31.20 23.05
N PRO A 141 -38.56 -32.51 23.01
CA PRO A 141 -38.20 -33.43 21.92
C PRO A 141 -38.80 -33.06 20.55
N PHE A 142 -38.34 -32.00 19.87
CA PHE A 142 -38.65 -31.81 18.44
C PHE A 142 -37.81 -32.74 17.54
N PRO A 143 -38.38 -33.23 16.41
CA PRO A 143 -37.63 -34.03 15.45
C PRO A 143 -36.51 -33.20 14.84
N VAL A 144 -35.27 -33.64 15.02
CA VAL A 144 -34.08 -33.03 14.41
C VAL A 144 -33.86 -33.69 13.06
N THR A 145 -33.84 -32.91 11.98
CA THR A 145 -33.53 -33.41 10.64
C THR A 145 -32.03 -33.27 10.34
N PRO A 146 -31.48 -34.02 9.36
CA PRO A 146 -30.12 -33.77 8.87
C PRO A 146 -29.89 -32.32 8.42
N ALA A 147 -30.93 -31.64 7.91
CA ALA A 147 -30.87 -30.23 7.54
C ALA A 147 -30.72 -29.30 8.75
N ASP A 148 -31.38 -29.61 9.89
CA ASP A 148 -31.18 -28.89 11.15
C ASP A 148 -29.75 -29.05 11.66
N CYS A 149 -29.21 -30.28 11.61
CA CYS A 149 -27.83 -30.55 11.99
C CYS A 149 -26.84 -29.73 11.15
N GLN A 150 -27.05 -29.69 9.83
CA GLN A 150 -26.20 -28.89 8.95
C GLN A 150 -26.28 -27.40 9.27
N ARG A 151 -27.48 -26.86 9.54
CA ARG A 151 -27.64 -25.45 9.96
C ARG A 151 -26.89 -25.13 11.24
N VAL A 152 -27.00 -25.99 12.26
CA VAL A 152 -26.28 -25.82 13.54
C VAL A 152 -24.76 -25.88 13.32
N ARG A 153 -24.29 -26.81 12.47
CA ARG A 153 -22.88 -26.93 12.09
C ARG A 153 -22.37 -25.66 11.39
N ASP A 154 -23.10 -25.18 10.39
CA ASP A 154 -22.72 -24.00 9.62
C ASP A 154 -22.69 -22.75 10.50
N HIS A 155 -23.68 -22.58 11.39
CA HIS A 155 -23.69 -21.50 12.37
C HIS A 155 -22.49 -21.59 13.31
N ALA A 156 -22.19 -22.77 13.85
CA ALA A 156 -21.02 -22.97 14.70
C ALA A 156 -19.70 -22.66 13.97
N THR A 157 -19.57 -23.07 12.70
CA THR A 157 -18.41 -22.76 11.86
C THR A 157 -18.26 -21.27 11.64
N LEU A 158 -19.35 -20.53 11.33
CA LEU A 158 -19.30 -19.08 11.19
C LEU A 158 -18.87 -18.40 12.50
N LEU A 159 -19.48 -18.78 13.64
CA LEU A 159 -19.15 -18.22 14.95
C LEU A 159 -17.68 -18.44 15.30
N TRP A 160 -17.16 -19.65 15.09
CA TRP A 160 -15.77 -19.97 15.35
C TRP A 160 -14.80 -19.23 14.41
N ALA A 161 -15.16 -19.10 13.14
CA ALA A 161 -14.29 -18.47 12.13
C ALA A 161 -14.24 -16.93 12.23
N ARG A 162 -15.32 -16.28 12.71
CA ARG A 162 -15.49 -14.81 12.61
C ARG A 162 -15.71 -14.08 13.94
N PHE A 163 -16.34 -14.71 14.93
CA PHE A 163 -16.88 -13.99 16.09
C PHE A 163 -16.26 -14.41 17.43
N LEU A 164 -15.91 -15.67 17.59
CA LEU A 164 -15.41 -16.22 18.86
C LEU A 164 -13.89 -16.05 18.99
N PRO A 165 -13.35 -15.99 20.22
CA PRO A 165 -11.93 -15.80 20.43
C PRO A 165 -11.14 -17.05 20.07
N LEU A 166 -10.02 -16.86 19.37
CA LEU A 166 -9.15 -17.95 18.96
C LEU A 166 -8.12 -18.22 20.05
N LEU A 167 -8.37 -19.27 20.84
CA LEU A 167 -7.45 -19.68 21.89
C LEU A 167 -6.16 -20.28 21.28
N GLY A 168 -5.02 -19.61 21.47
CA GLY A 168 -3.68 -20.12 21.14
C GLY A 168 -2.99 -19.45 19.95
N VAL A 169 -1.70 -19.75 19.76
CA VAL A 169 -0.90 -19.30 18.61
C VAL A 169 -1.21 -20.21 17.41
N PRO A 170 -1.50 -19.67 16.21
CA PRO A 170 -1.67 -20.51 15.02
C PRO A 170 -0.45 -21.39 14.76
N LYS A 171 -0.70 -22.62 14.33
CA LYS A 171 0.37 -23.42 13.73
C LYS A 171 0.73 -22.89 12.32
N PRO A 172 1.94 -23.15 11.80
CA PRO A 172 2.35 -22.67 10.47
C PRO A 172 1.43 -23.12 9.31
N ASP A 173 0.88 -24.32 9.37
CA ASP A 173 -0.12 -24.83 8.42
C ASP A 173 -1.47 -24.10 8.53
N GLU A 174 -1.87 -23.71 9.74
CA GLU A 174 -3.05 -22.87 9.97
C GLU A 174 -2.85 -21.44 9.48
N MET A 175 -1.62 -20.98 9.24
CA MET A 175 -1.32 -19.66 8.67
C MET A 175 -1.53 -19.61 7.16
N THR A 176 -1.41 -20.75 6.47
CA THR A 176 -1.55 -20.83 5.00
C THR A 176 -2.96 -21.19 4.55
N ARG A 177 -3.80 -21.76 5.42
CA ARG A 177 -5.20 -22.13 5.11
C ARG A 177 -6.19 -21.21 5.81
N ARG A 178 -7.05 -20.55 5.03
CA ARG A 178 -8.24 -19.86 5.57
C ARG A 178 -9.29 -20.90 5.99
N PRO A 179 -10.01 -20.68 7.10
CA PRO A 179 -11.14 -21.52 7.44
C PRO A 179 -12.20 -21.43 6.33
N ALA A 180 -12.72 -22.57 5.89
CA ALA A 180 -13.83 -22.60 4.94
C ALA A 180 -15.08 -22.05 5.65
N LEU A 181 -15.63 -20.97 5.09
CA LEU A 181 -16.92 -20.43 5.55
C LEU A 181 -18.07 -21.25 4.98
N PRO A 182 -19.21 -21.33 5.70
CA PRO A 182 -20.40 -21.95 5.16
C PRO A 182 -20.97 -21.13 3.98
N ALA A 183 -21.85 -21.75 3.21
CA ALA A 183 -22.50 -21.08 2.07
C ALA A 183 -23.40 -19.94 2.54
N ARG A 184 -23.44 -18.83 1.79
CA ARG A 184 -24.31 -17.69 2.11
C ARG A 184 -25.78 -18.09 2.08
N ILE A 185 -26.50 -17.74 3.14
CA ILE A 185 -27.96 -17.87 3.22
C ILE A 185 -28.66 -16.66 2.58
N ALA A 186 -28.16 -15.46 2.85
CA ALA A 186 -28.74 -14.20 2.37
C ALA A 186 -27.80 -13.53 1.35
N PRO A 187 -28.33 -12.98 0.24
CA PRO A 187 -27.52 -12.18 -0.67
C PRO A 187 -27.13 -10.86 0.00
N LYS A 188 -25.94 -10.37 -0.33
CA LYS A 188 -25.49 -9.05 0.08
C LYS A 188 -26.29 -7.99 -0.71
N PRO A 189 -26.71 -6.88 -0.08
CA PRO A 189 -27.36 -5.76 -0.79
C PRO A 189 -26.52 -5.27 -1.97
N VAL A 190 -27.17 -5.01 -3.11
CA VAL A 190 -26.51 -4.59 -4.36
C VAL A 190 -25.70 -3.31 -4.14
N GLU A 191 -26.24 -2.37 -3.35
CA GLU A 191 -25.60 -1.10 -3.04
C GLU A 191 -24.28 -1.29 -2.27
N LEU A 192 -24.18 -2.33 -1.43
CA LEU A 192 -22.94 -2.67 -0.74
C LEU A 192 -21.93 -3.38 -1.65
N ASP A 193 -22.39 -4.09 -2.69
CA ASP A 193 -21.50 -4.66 -3.71
C ASP A 193 -20.95 -3.58 -4.63
N ASP A 194 -21.79 -2.65 -5.07
CA ASP A 194 -21.38 -1.48 -5.86
C ASP A 194 -20.39 -0.59 -5.08
N ALA A 195 -20.69 -0.31 -3.81
CA ALA A 195 -19.80 0.44 -2.94
C ALA A 195 -18.47 -0.29 -2.73
N PHE A 196 -18.49 -1.61 -2.54
CA PHE A 196 -17.26 -2.41 -2.38
C PHE A 196 -16.40 -2.39 -3.64
N ALA A 197 -17.01 -2.51 -4.82
CA ALA A 197 -16.31 -2.42 -6.09
C ALA A 197 -15.67 -1.03 -6.29
N ALA A 198 -16.42 0.04 -6.06
CA ALA A 198 -15.93 1.41 -6.19
C ALA A 198 -14.80 1.74 -5.21
N LEU A 199 -14.91 1.28 -3.95
CA LEU A 199 -13.86 1.45 -2.94
C LEU A 199 -12.62 0.60 -3.26
N ASN A 200 -12.80 -0.62 -3.77
CA ASN A 200 -11.69 -1.48 -4.18
C ASN A 200 -10.83 -0.80 -5.23
N ASP A 201 -11.44 -0.21 -6.24
CA ASP A 201 -10.72 0.50 -7.29
C ASP A 201 -9.86 1.64 -6.72
N TYR A 202 -10.28 2.23 -5.61
CA TYR A 202 -9.56 3.30 -4.92
C TYR A 202 -8.42 2.80 -4.04
N VAL A 203 -8.62 1.75 -3.24
CA VAL A 203 -7.65 1.31 -2.21
C VAL A 203 -6.61 0.33 -2.71
N HIS A 204 -6.89 -0.40 -3.79
CA HIS A 204 -5.96 -1.42 -4.29
C HIS A 204 -4.90 -0.81 -5.20
N PRO A 205 -3.64 -1.25 -5.07
CA PRO A 205 -2.54 -0.72 -5.87
C PRO A 205 -2.62 -1.05 -7.38
N ASN A 206 -3.47 -2.01 -7.78
CA ASN A 206 -3.55 -2.54 -9.15
C ASN A 206 -4.79 -2.10 -9.95
N TYR A 207 -5.67 -1.26 -9.40
CA TYR A 207 -6.92 -0.86 -10.07
C TYR A 207 -6.93 0.58 -10.57
N GLY A 208 -5.75 1.22 -10.59
CA GLY A 208 -5.52 2.43 -11.36
C GLY A 208 -5.92 3.73 -10.69
N SER A 209 -6.24 3.78 -9.39
CA SER A 209 -6.57 5.00 -8.62
C SER A 209 -5.42 6.01 -8.42
N HIS A 210 -4.59 6.22 -9.43
CA HIS A 210 -3.39 7.05 -9.36
C HIS A 210 -3.71 8.53 -9.34
N VAL A 211 -4.63 8.98 -10.20
CA VAL A 211 -5.03 10.39 -10.29
C VAL A 211 -5.76 10.79 -9.02
N GLN A 212 -6.68 9.96 -8.55
CA GLN A 212 -7.44 10.29 -7.35
C GLN A 212 -6.58 10.31 -6.07
N ALA A 213 -5.48 9.55 -6.03
CA ALA A 213 -4.51 9.62 -4.94
C ALA A 213 -3.71 10.93 -4.95
N ILE A 214 -3.39 11.48 -6.13
CA ILE A 214 -2.59 12.71 -6.23
C ILE A 214 -3.46 13.97 -6.34
N ARG A 215 -4.76 13.85 -6.66
CA ARG A 215 -5.75 14.94 -6.77
C ARG A 215 -6.99 14.63 -5.91
N PRO A 216 -6.85 14.35 -4.59
CA PRO A 216 -7.96 13.96 -3.71
C PRO A 216 -9.06 15.05 -3.60
N GLU A 217 -8.73 16.30 -3.91
CA GLU A 217 -9.66 17.43 -3.90
C GLU A 217 -10.75 17.37 -4.98
N GLN A 218 -10.64 16.46 -5.96
CA GLN A 218 -11.63 16.28 -7.01
C GLN A 218 -12.93 15.68 -6.45
N ALA A 219 -14.07 16.18 -6.94
CA ALA A 219 -15.40 15.80 -6.43
C ALA A 219 -15.67 14.28 -6.54
N THR A 220 -15.13 13.61 -7.56
CA THR A 220 -15.37 12.18 -7.80
C THR A 220 -14.93 11.30 -6.63
N ALA A 221 -13.77 11.57 -6.02
CA ALA A 221 -13.28 10.79 -4.87
C ALA A 221 -14.19 10.97 -3.64
N GLY A 222 -14.61 12.22 -3.38
CA GLY A 222 -15.58 12.53 -2.34
C GLY A 222 -16.93 11.83 -2.54
N VAL A 223 -17.46 11.84 -3.77
CA VAL A 223 -18.74 11.18 -4.10
C VAL A 223 -18.69 9.67 -3.85
N VAL A 224 -17.59 9.00 -4.25
CA VAL A 224 -17.41 7.55 -4.02
C VAL A 224 -17.46 7.24 -2.51
N LEU A 225 -16.72 8.00 -1.71
CA LEU A 225 -16.67 7.82 -0.26
C LEU A 225 -18.01 8.10 0.42
N LEU A 226 -18.69 9.20 0.06
CA LEU A 226 -19.97 9.56 0.66
C LEU A 226 -21.06 8.53 0.32
N ARG A 227 -21.11 8.04 -0.93
CA ARG A 227 -22.05 6.97 -1.33
C ARG A 227 -21.78 5.66 -0.58
N ALA A 228 -20.52 5.31 -0.43
CA ALA A 228 -20.14 4.13 0.34
C ALA A 228 -20.51 4.28 1.82
N PHE A 229 -20.26 5.44 2.44
CA PHE A 229 -20.68 5.76 3.80
C PHE A 229 -22.19 5.56 3.96
N VAL A 230 -22.99 6.18 3.09
CA VAL A 230 -24.45 6.06 3.11
C VAL A 230 -24.89 4.59 3.05
N SER A 231 -24.32 3.82 2.12
CA SER A 231 -24.68 2.41 1.93
C SER A 231 -24.32 1.55 3.15
N VAL A 232 -23.12 1.75 3.71
CA VAL A 232 -22.62 1.08 4.92
C VAL A 232 -23.51 1.38 6.12
N TYR A 233 -23.75 2.66 6.42
CA TYR A 233 -24.47 3.05 7.63
C TYR A 233 -25.97 2.79 7.55
N ARG A 234 -26.60 2.88 6.37
CA ARG A 234 -27.99 2.42 6.18
C ARG A 234 -28.12 0.93 6.48
N SER A 235 -27.20 0.11 5.94
CA SER A 235 -27.19 -1.34 6.15
C SER A 235 -26.89 -1.70 7.61
N PHE A 236 -25.95 -1.00 8.25
CA PHE A 236 -25.67 -1.17 9.67
C PHE A 236 -26.88 -0.81 10.56
N LEU A 237 -27.53 0.33 10.30
CA LEU A 237 -28.68 0.79 11.07
C LEU A 237 -29.96 -0.01 10.79
N ALA A 238 -29.97 -0.88 9.78
CA ALA A 238 -31.05 -1.84 9.55
C ALA A 238 -31.07 -2.96 10.61
N PHE A 239 -29.95 -3.22 11.29
CA PHE A 239 -29.91 -4.20 12.37
C PHE A 239 -30.64 -3.68 13.63
N PRO A 240 -31.59 -4.44 14.22
CA PRO A 240 -32.32 -4.00 15.42
C PRO A 240 -31.41 -3.70 16.61
N TRP A 241 -30.31 -4.45 16.76
CA TRP A 241 -29.35 -4.27 17.85
C TRP A 241 -28.47 -3.02 17.67
N ALA A 242 -28.30 -2.51 16.44
CA ALA A 242 -27.49 -1.33 16.16
C ALA A 242 -28.14 -0.03 16.66
N ARG A 243 -29.49 -0.01 16.73
CA ARG A 243 -30.28 1.14 17.20
C ARG A 243 -30.49 1.19 18.71
N ARG A 244 -29.95 0.23 19.46
CA ARG A 244 -30.11 0.20 20.92
C ARG A 244 -29.46 1.45 21.54
N PRO A 245 -30.18 2.20 22.42
CA PRO A 245 -29.64 3.40 23.03
C PRO A 245 -28.36 3.10 23.81
N ALA A 246 -27.35 3.95 23.69
CA ALA A 246 -26.21 3.89 24.60
C ALA A 246 -26.66 4.20 26.04
N ALA A 247 -26.03 3.57 27.03
CA ALA A 247 -26.27 3.86 28.45
C ALA A 247 -25.94 5.33 28.81
N SER A 248 -25.08 5.98 28.03
CA SER A 248 -24.83 7.43 28.03
C SER A 248 -24.62 7.91 26.59
N PRO A 249 -25.19 9.06 26.18
CA PRO A 249 -24.82 9.70 24.91
C PRO A 249 -23.34 10.08 24.96
N CYS A 250 -22.57 9.71 23.94
CA CYS A 250 -21.18 10.12 23.81
C CYS A 250 -20.95 10.72 22.43
N THR A 251 -20.35 11.90 22.41
CA THR A 251 -19.52 12.40 21.31
C THR A 251 -18.41 11.38 21.07
N ILE A 252 -18.11 11.00 19.83
CA ILE A 252 -16.88 10.26 19.48
C ILE A 252 -15.74 10.85 20.32
N GLU A 253 -15.30 10.14 21.38
CA GLU A 253 -14.27 10.68 22.27
C GLU A 253 -13.08 10.99 21.38
N ALA A 254 -12.66 12.26 21.38
CA ALA A 254 -11.42 12.67 20.76
C ALA A 254 -10.33 11.69 21.21
N PRO A 255 -9.41 11.28 20.31
CA PRO A 255 -8.37 10.32 20.64
C PRO A 255 -7.80 10.65 22.02
N LYS A 256 -7.68 9.65 22.91
CA LYS A 256 -6.90 9.84 24.13
C LYS A 256 -5.58 10.47 23.71
N ALA A 257 -5.18 11.54 24.41
CA ALA A 257 -3.95 12.27 24.16
C ALA A 257 -2.85 11.30 23.74
N GLU A 258 -2.14 11.68 22.67
CA GLU A 258 -1.05 10.91 22.05
C GLU A 258 -0.40 9.97 23.07
N THR A 259 -0.41 8.67 22.78
CA THR A 259 0.42 7.72 23.54
C THR A 259 1.81 8.33 23.65
N SER A 260 2.27 8.61 24.87
CA SER A 260 3.48 9.40 25.03
C SER A 260 4.64 8.69 24.36
N TRP A 261 5.57 9.48 23.84
CA TRP A 261 6.75 9.00 23.13
C TRP A 261 7.50 7.91 23.90
N ASP A 262 7.54 8.06 25.22
CA ASP A 262 8.15 7.12 26.14
C ASP A 262 7.44 5.76 26.17
N GLN A 263 6.11 5.71 26.09
CA GLN A 263 5.33 4.45 26.11
C GLN A 263 5.53 3.64 24.83
N MET A 264 5.68 4.29 23.68
CA MET A 264 6.03 3.59 22.44
C MET A 264 7.47 3.07 22.46
N VAL A 265 8.40 3.86 23.00
CA VAL A 265 9.80 3.44 23.17
C VAL A 265 9.92 2.27 24.14
N GLU A 266 9.20 2.28 25.26
CA GLU A 266 9.16 1.20 26.25
C GLU A 266 8.55 -0.08 25.64
N PHE A 267 7.45 0.06 24.89
CA PHE A 267 6.83 -1.03 24.14
C PHE A 267 7.79 -1.69 23.15
N VAL A 268 8.54 -0.89 22.37
CA VAL A 268 9.53 -1.42 21.41
C VAL A 268 10.73 -2.03 22.15
N LYS A 269 11.17 -1.46 23.28
CA LYS A 269 12.28 -2.01 24.07
C LYS A 269 11.94 -3.33 24.76
N ASP A 270 10.72 -3.48 25.26
CA ASP A 270 10.37 -4.62 26.12
C ASP A 270 9.66 -5.74 25.35
N THR A 271 8.75 -5.37 24.45
CA THR A 271 7.89 -6.34 23.76
C THR A 271 8.53 -6.87 22.48
N LEU A 272 9.24 -6.03 21.73
CA LEU A 272 9.82 -6.44 20.44
C LEU A 272 10.92 -7.51 20.61
N PRO A 273 11.87 -7.41 21.57
CA PRO A 273 12.85 -8.47 21.80
C PRO A 273 12.20 -9.79 22.24
N CYS A 274 11.17 -9.73 23.10
CA CYS A 274 10.44 -10.91 23.54
C CYS A 274 9.68 -11.57 22.38
N LEU A 275 9.09 -10.78 21.49
CA LEU A 275 8.41 -11.28 20.29
C LEU A 275 9.42 -11.88 19.30
N CYS A 276 10.55 -11.22 19.06
CA CYS A 276 11.63 -11.76 18.25
C CYS A 276 12.18 -13.07 18.83
N GLN A 277 12.37 -13.17 20.15
CA GLN A 277 12.75 -14.40 20.84
C GLN A 277 11.75 -15.54 20.61
N LYS A 278 10.44 -15.25 20.73
CA LYS A 278 9.40 -16.26 20.50
C LYS A 278 9.32 -16.68 19.05
N LEU A 279 9.37 -15.73 18.13
CA LEU A 279 9.43 -16.03 16.70
C LEU A 279 10.66 -16.88 16.38
N ARG A 280 11.85 -16.54 16.91
CA ARG A 280 13.08 -17.36 16.81
C ARG A 280 12.87 -18.79 17.28
N ASN A 281 12.32 -18.95 18.48
CA ASN A 281 12.14 -20.27 19.11
C ASN A 281 11.06 -21.11 18.42
N GLU A 282 9.99 -20.50 17.90
CA GLU A 282 8.83 -21.20 17.34
C GLU A 282 8.93 -21.41 15.82
N HIS A 283 9.76 -20.63 15.12
CA HIS A 283 9.82 -20.63 13.65
C HIS A 283 11.26 -20.61 13.06
N GLY A 284 12.31 -20.69 13.89
CA GLY A 284 13.68 -20.93 13.42
C GLY A 284 14.40 -19.73 12.79
N TYR A 285 14.04 -18.49 13.17
CA TYR A 285 14.71 -17.29 12.64
C TYR A 285 16.19 -17.17 13.06
N PRO A 286 17.07 -16.62 12.21
CA PRO A 286 18.51 -16.57 12.45
C PRO A 286 18.94 -15.50 13.49
N ASN A 287 20.11 -15.72 14.11
CA ASN A 287 20.66 -14.96 15.25
C ASN A 287 21.16 -13.55 14.91
N ASP A 288 21.31 -13.25 13.63
CA ASP A 288 21.79 -11.97 13.06
C ASP A 288 20.71 -10.88 13.05
N TRP A 289 19.46 -11.23 13.36
CA TRP A 289 18.38 -10.28 13.65
C TRP A 289 18.59 -9.59 15.01
N ARG A 290 19.66 -8.79 15.11
CA ARG A 290 19.96 -7.93 16.25
C ARG A 290 19.30 -6.57 16.04
N LEU A 291 18.32 -6.26 16.89
CA LEU A 291 17.68 -4.94 16.99
C LEU A 291 18.67 -3.83 17.42
N ASP A 292 19.81 -4.25 17.96
CA ASP A 292 20.82 -3.43 18.62
C ASP A 292 21.69 -2.64 17.61
N SER A 293 21.74 -3.05 16.34
CA SER A 293 22.54 -2.39 15.30
C SER A 293 21.67 -1.57 14.35
N GLY A 294 21.17 -0.44 14.83
CA GLY A 294 20.74 0.69 13.98
C GLY A 294 19.24 0.97 13.92
N PHE A 295 18.35 -0.02 14.07
CA PHE A 295 16.91 0.21 13.82
C PHE A 295 16.25 1.19 14.82
N LEU A 296 16.47 0.99 16.12
CA LEU A 296 15.95 1.86 17.18
C LEU A 296 16.60 3.26 17.19
N GLY A 297 17.88 3.33 16.83
CA GLY A 297 18.63 4.59 16.72
C GLY A 297 18.14 5.43 15.54
N VAL A 298 18.00 4.82 14.36
CA VAL A 298 17.57 5.48 13.12
C VAL A 298 16.11 5.95 13.21
N PHE A 299 15.21 5.17 13.81
CA PHE A 299 13.82 5.58 14.00
C PHE A 299 13.71 6.81 14.92
N ARG A 300 14.49 6.83 16.02
CA ARG A 300 14.54 7.97 16.96
C ARG A 300 15.18 9.21 16.33
N GLU A 301 16.36 9.06 15.72
CA GLU A 301 17.08 10.16 15.05
C GLU A 301 16.28 10.79 13.91
N ARG A 302 15.56 9.99 13.11
CA ARG A 302 14.80 10.51 11.96
C ARG A 302 13.51 11.22 12.37
N LEU A 303 12.84 10.77 13.43
CA LEU A 303 11.68 11.46 13.97
C LEU A 303 12.07 12.80 14.60
N ASP A 304 13.23 12.86 15.26
CA ASP A 304 13.80 14.11 15.78
C ASP A 304 14.27 15.04 14.63
N HIS A 305 14.86 14.47 13.57
CA HIS A 305 15.34 15.22 12.39
C HIS A 305 14.21 15.77 11.51
N ALA A 306 13.11 15.03 11.31
CA ALA A 306 11.96 15.49 10.52
C ALA A 306 11.27 16.72 11.14
N ARG A 307 11.27 16.82 12.48
CA ARG A 307 10.77 17.98 13.22
C ARG A 307 11.68 19.20 13.06
N GLN A 308 13.00 19.01 13.14
CA GLN A 308 13.98 20.09 12.95
C GLN A 308 13.99 20.63 11.51
N GLN A 309 13.91 19.75 10.51
CA GLN A 309 13.85 20.15 9.09
C GLN A 309 12.65 21.04 8.77
N TRP A 310 11.52 20.88 9.47
CA TRP A 310 10.34 21.71 9.31
C TRP A 310 10.58 23.16 9.78
N GLU A 311 11.25 23.33 10.92
CA GLU A 311 11.58 24.64 11.47
C GLU A 311 12.64 25.36 10.61
N GLU A 312 13.59 24.62 10.02
CA GLU A 312 14.63 25.16 9.12
C GLU A 312 14.10 25.51 7.72
N PHE A 313 13.33 24.62 7.08
CA PHE A 313 12.80 24.85 5.74
C PHE A 313 11.91 26.10 5.68
N TRP A 314 11.04 26.31 6.66
CA TRP A 314 10.15 27.47 6.67
C TRP A 314 10.82 28.76 7.18
N ARG A 315 11.91 28.67 7.96
CA ARG A 315 12.79 29.82 8.19
C ARG A 315 13.40 30.31 6.88
N MET A 316 13.81 29.38 6.02
CA MET A 316 14.37 29.68 4.70
C MET A 316 13.35 30.38 3.79
N ILE A 317 12.11 29.89 3.73
CA ILE A 317 11.03 30.47 2.90
C ILE A 317 10.42 31.75 3.49
N SER A 318 10.30 31.87 4.82
CA SER A 318 9.79 33.06 5.53
C SER A 318 10.56 34.32 5.18
N ASP A 319 11.88 34.19 5.06
CA ASP A 319 12.75 35.35 4.96
C ASP A 319 13.03 35.74 3.49
N HIS A 320 12.91 34.80 2.55
CA HIS A 320 13.26 34.99 1.12
C HIS A 320 12.38 34.17 0.17
N CYS A 321 11.04 34.24 0.26
CA CYS A 321 10.17 33.56 -0.69
C CYS A 321 10.31 34.19 -2.10
N ASP A 322 11.21 33.64 -2.92
CA ASP A 322 11.44 34.04 -4.31
C ASP A 322 10.38 33.41 -5.25
N GLU A 323 10.13 34.01 -6.42
CA GLU A 323 9.15 33.53 -7.41
C GLU A 323 9.39 32.06 -7.82
N ARG A 324 10.66 31.61 -7.81
CA ARG A 324 11.04 30.22 -8.13
C ARG A 324 10.48 29.18 -7.15
N GLU A 325 10.34 29.51 -5.88
CA GLU A 325 9.80 28.59 -4.86
C GLU A 325 8.27 28.50 -4.97
N LEU A 326 7.60 29.62 -5.27
CA LEU A 326 6.17 29.67 -5.57
C LEU A 326 5.81 28.90 -6.85
N ASP A 327 6.66 28.96 -7.88
CA ASP A 327 6.52 28.17 -9.10
C ASP A 327 6.56 26.65 -8.85
N THR A 328 7.35 26.23 -7.87
CA THR A 328 7.47 24.81 -7.49
C THR A 328 6.17 24.29 -6.85
N LEU A 329 5.45 25.16 -6.11
CA LEU A 329 4.19 24.82 -5.45
C LEU A 329 2.94 25.09 -6.32
N ARG A 330 3.08 25.82 -7.44
CA ARG A 330 1.97 26.17 -8.35
C ARG A 330 1.09 24.98 -8.78
N PRO A 331 1.61 23.76 -9.06
CA PRO A 331 0.78 22.59 -9.39
C PRO A 331 -0.17 22.13 -8.27
N ILE A 332 0.13 22.45 -7.01
CA ILE A 332 -0.73 22.16 -5.85
C ILE A 332 -1.88 23.16 -5.76
N LEU A 333 -1.60 24.44 -6.03
CA LEU A 333 -2.53 25.55 -5.81
C LEU A 333 -3.69 25.58 -6.81
N GLY A 334 -3.69 24.65 -7.78
CA GLY A 334 -4.55 24.66 -8.95
C GLY A 334 -4.09 25.78 -9.89
N GLY A 335 -3.92 25.50 -11.18
CA GLY A 335 -3.40 26.43 -12.20
C GLY A 335 -4.27 27.66 -12.49
N SER A 336 -4.75 28.34 -11.46
CA SER A 336 -5.51 29.57 -11.49
C SER A 336 -4.60 30.65 -10.92
N ASP A 337 -4.07 31.51 -11.80
CA ASP A 337 -3.29 32.71 -11.45
C ASP A 337 -4.00 33.62 -10.43
N GLN A 338 -5.32 33.45 -10.24
CA GLN A 338 -6.12 34.16 -9.24
C GLN A 338 -5.96 33.69 -7.78
N LEU A 339 -5.43 32.48 -7.54
CA LEU A 339 -5.23 31.96 -6.17
C LEU A 339 -3.88 32.43 -5.58
N CYS A 340 -2.87 32.55 -6.43
CA CYS A 340 -1.54 33.06 -6.05
C CYS A 340 -1.54 34.56 -5.72
N SER A 341 -2.48 35.34 -6.24
CA SER A 341 -2.61 36.78 -5.97
C SER A 341 -3.43 37.12 -4.73
N ALA A 342 -4.13 36.15 -4.12
CA ALA A 342 -5.13 36.39 -3.08
C ALA A 342 -4.78 35.84 -1.69
N LEU A 343 -3.77 34.97 -1.56
CA LEU A 343 -3.38 34.37 -0.27
C LEU A 343 -2.01 34.91 0.17
N PRO A 344 -1.92 35.66 1.29
CA PRO A 344 -0.64 36.05 1.87
C PRO A 344 0.24 34.81 2.11
N ALA A 345 1.56 34.91 1.93
CA ALA A 345 2.52 33.82 2.21
C ALA A 345 2.32 33.22 3.62
N LYS A 346 1.83 34.02 4.57
CA LYS A 346 1.46 33.61 5.93
C LYS A 346 0.21 32.72 6.00
N GLU A 347 -0.75 32.84 5.08
CA GLU A 347 -1.88 31.89 4.98
C GLU A 347 -1.47 30.57 4.31
N LEU A 348 -0.53 30.61 3.36
CA LEU A 348 0.14 29.40 2.85
C LEU A 348 0.93 28.67 3.95
N PHE A 349 1.56 29.41 4.89
CA PHE A 349 2.24 28.86 6.06
C PHE A 349 1.31 28.08 7.00
N PHE A 350 0.10 28.58 7.24
CA PHE A 350 -0.89 27.88 8.07
C PHE A 350 -1.73 26.88 7.29
N PHE A 351 -1.72 26.89 5.96
CA PHE A 351 -2.55 25.98 5.16
C PHE A 351 -2.17 24.52 5.42
N PRO A 352 -0.92 24.04 5.27
CA PRO A 352 -0.51 22.68 5.65
C PRO A 352 -0.80 22.32 7.11
N GLN A 353 -0.69 23.27 8.04
CA GLN A 353 -1.03 23.05 9.46
C GLN A 353 -2.55 22.95 9.69
N ARG A 354 -3.36 23.65 8.88
CA ARG A 354 -4.84 23.58 8.85
C ARG A 354 -5.36 22.44 7.95
N THR A 355 -4.52 21.91 7.05
CA THR A 355 -4.88 20.94 6.00
C THR A 355 -4.13 19.62 6.05
N GLY A 356 -3.23 19.39 7.02
CA GLY A 356 -2.81 18.04 7.42
C GLY A 356 -4.00 17.15 7.79
N GLY A 357 -5.16 17.81 7.98
CA GLY A 357 -6.53 17.33 7.98
C GLY A 357 -7.19 16.95 6.64
N PHE A 358 -6.47 16.84 5.50
CA PHE A 358 -7.05 16.47 4.19
C PHE A 358 -6.35 15.33 3.42
N GLY A 359 -5.61 14.46 4.09
CA GLY A 359 -4.89 13.35 3.45
C GLY A 359 -3.69 13.84 2.63
N LEU A 360 -3.31 15.09 2.89
CA LEU A 360 -2.25 15.79 2.22
C LEU A 360 -0.95 15.62 3.03
N PRO A 361 0.20 15.63 2.34
CA PRO A 361 1.53 15.73 2.93
C PRO A 361 1.62 16.45 4.30
N ALA A 362 2.16 15.76 5.30
CA ALA A 362 2.37 16.28 6.64
C ALA A 362 3.69 17.07 6.76
N THR A 363 4.59 16.91 5.79
CA THR A 363 5.89 17.58 5.74
C THR A 363 6.10 18.34 4.43
N ALA A 364 7.06 19.27 4.40
CA ALA A 364 7.28 20.14 3.25
C ALA A 364 7.88 19.34 2.09
N ALA A 365 8.78 18.40 2.40
CA ALA A 365 9.31 17.44 1.45
C ALA A 365 8.20 16.62 0.77
N GLU A 366 7.17 16.22 1.51
CA GLU A 366 6.03 15.50 0.96
C GLU A 366 5.15 16.38 0.06
N TRP A 367 4.99 17.66 0.39
CA TRP A 367 4.29 18.62 -0.47
C TRP A 367 5.05 18.83 -1.77
N LEU A 368 6.36 19.04 -1.70
CA LEU A 368 7.23 19.14 -2.87
C LEU A 368 7.18 17.87 -3.71
N ALA A 369 7.16 16.69 -3.08
CA ALA A 369 7.00 15.41 -3.76
C ALA A 369 5.64 15.33 -4.49
N LEU A 370 4.53 15.67 -3.83
CA LEU A 370 3.20 15.70 -4.45
C LEU A 370 3.11 16.71 -5.60
N ALA A 371 3.71 17.90 -5.45
CA ALA A 371 3.81 18.89 -6.53
C ALA A 371 4.56 18.33 -7.74
N GLY A 372 5.69 17.67 -7.48
CA GLY A 372 6.48 16.97 -8.48
C GLY A 372 5.64 15.91 -9.20
N ILE A 373 4.95 15.04 -8.45
CA ILE A 373 4.10 13.99 -9.01
C ILE A 373 2.99 14.58 -9.89
N ARG A 374 2.30 15.63 -9.43
CA ARG A 374 1.25 16.32 -10.22
C ARG A 374 1.81 16.94 -11.50
N ARG A 375 3.00 17.53 -11.44
CA ARG A 375 3.69 18.07 -12.63
C ARG A 375 4.05 16.95 -13.61
N TYR A 376 4.51 15.81 -13.14
CA TYR A 376 4.77 14.65 -14.00
C TYR A 376 3.49 14.05 -14.58
N ALA A 377 2.39 14.01 -13.82
CA ALA A 377 1.08 13.63 -14.34
C ALA A 377 0.67 14.55 -15.50
N LEU A 378 0.81 15.87 -15.37
CA LEU A 378 0.50 16.81 -16.46
C LEU A 378 1.40 16.60 -17.69
N LYS A 379 2.72 16.43 -17.48
CA LYS A 379 3.65 16.09 -18.58
C LYS A 379 3.25 14.79 -19.26
N PHE A 380 2.72 13.85 -18.49
CA PHE A 380 2.25 12.57 -18.99
C PHE A 380 0.97 12.73 -19.82
N GLU A 381 0.00 13.54 -19.39
CA GLU A 381 -1.19 13.92 -20.18
C GLU A 381 -0.75 14.53 -21.53
N GLN A 382 0.15 15.51 -21.51
CA GLN A 382 0.67 16.18 -22.71
C GLN A 382 1.43 15.24 -23.64
N ALA A 383 2.23 14.31 -23.11
CA ALA A 383 2.99 13.36 -23.91
C ALA A 383 2.10 12.33 -24.63
N VAL A 384 0.88 12.09 -24.13
CA VAL A 384 -0.09 11.20 -24.78
C VAL A 384 -0.72 11.87 -26.00
N GLU A 385 -0.98 13.18 -25.93
CA GLU A 385 -1.67 13.92 -27.00
C GLU A 385 -0.92 13.89 -28.34
N THR A 386 0.39 13.61 -28.30
CA THR A 386 1.23 13.49 -29.49
C THR A 386 1.31 12.06 -30.06
N LEU A 387 0.57 11.11 -29.47
CA LEU A 387 0.55 9.70 -29.87
C LEU A 387 -0.79 9.29 -30.48
N GLY A 388 -0.75 8.34 -31.43
CA GLY A 388 -1.96 7.75 -32.00
C GLY A 388 -2.73 6.88 -30.99
N GLU A 389 -4.05 6.83 -31.14
CA GLU A 389 -4.97 6.17 -30.20
C GLU A 389 -4.93 4.62 -30.25
N GLU A 390 -4.68 4.03 -31.42
CA GLU A 390 -4.84 2.58 -31.64
C GLU A 390 -3.54 1.76 -31.51
N SER A 391 -2.36 2.40 -31.58
CA SER A 391 -1.08 1.69 -31.58
C SER A 391 -0.30 1.91 -30.29
N ALA A 392 0.02 0.84 -29.56
CA ALA A 392 0.89 0.88 -28.37
C ALA A 392 2.30 1.37 -28.73
N PHE A 393 3.01 0.72 -29.66
CA PHE A 393 4.29 1.22 -30.20
C PHE A 393 4.10 1.81 -31.62
N PRO A 394 4.75 2.95 -31.98
CA PRO A 394 4.68 3.50 -33.32
C PRO A 394 5.17 2.52 -34.39
N ALA A 395 4.38 2.34 -35.47
CA ALA A 395 4.76 1.44 -36.56
C ALA A 395 5.95 1.95 -37.38
N SER A 396 6.23 3.24 -37.34
CA SER A 396 7.28 3.93 -38.09
C SER A 396 7.81 5.13 -37.29
N PRO A 397 9.05 5.57 -37.55
CA PRO A 397 9.66 6.72 -36.86
C PRO A 397 8.98 8.05 -37.22
N PRO A 398 9.21 9.13 -36.45
CA PRO A 398 10.13 9.22 -35.30
C PRO A 398 9.59 8.56 -34.02
N TYR A 399 10.48 7.95 -33.22
CA TYR A 399 10.10 7.29 -31.96
C TYR A 399 10.23 8.20 -30.72
N ASP A 400 10.73 9.43 -30.87
CA ASP A 400 10.99 10.36 -29.77
C ASP A 400 9.76 10.62 -28.88
N SER A 401 8.60 10.90 -29.48
CA SER A 401 7.34 11.10 -28.73
C SER A 401 7.01 9.89 -27.85
N TRP A 402 7.21 8.67 -28.37
CA TRP A 402 6.94 7.44 -27.63
C TRP A 402 7.94 7.22 -26.49
N VAL A 403 9.23 7.49 -26.73
CA VAL A 403 10.27 7.39 -25.69
C VAL A 403 9.98 8.37 -24.56
N ARG A 404 9.63 9.62 -24.90
CA ARG A 404 9.24 10.65 -23.91
C ARG A 404 8.02 10.21 -23.10
N PHE A 405 7.00 9.69 -23.79
CA PHE A 405 5.78 9.17 -23.18
C PHE A 405 6.10 8.02 -22.20
N LEU A 406 6.78 6.97 -22.66
CA LEU A 406 7.05 5.79 -21.83
C LEU A 406 7.96 6.12 -20.64
N LYS A 407 9.00 6.93 -20.85
CA LYS A 407 9.86 7.43 -19.75
C LYS A 407 9.01 8.12 -18.68
N THR A 408 8.16 9.07 -19.09
CA THR A 408 7.30 9.82 -18.16
C THR A 408 6.32 8.89 -17.46
N ALA A 409 5.78 7.89 -18.15
CA ALA A 409 4.88 6.88 -17.59
C ALA A 409 5.56 6.06 -16.49
N VAL A 410 6.79 5.58 -16.73
CA VAL A 410 7.55 4.78 -15.75
C VAL A 410 7.92 5.63 -14.53
N GLU A 411 8.44 6.83 -14.75
CA GLU A 411 8.77 7.76 -13.65
C GLU A 411 7.52 8.08 -12.82
N PHE A 412 6.41 8.42 -13.47
CA PHE A 412 5.12 8.67 -12.80
C PHE A 412 4.66 7.45 -12.00
N SER A 413 4.77 6.24 -12.55
CA SER A 413 4.39 4.99 -11.88
C SER A 413 5.16 4.77 -10.57
N VAL A 414 6.48 4.99 -10.60
CA VAL A 414 7.33 4.86 -9.41
C VAL A 414 6.96 5.91 -8.37
N MET A 415 6.83 7.18 -8.78
CA MET A 415 6.56 8.26 -7.83
C MET A 415 5.16 8.16 -7.21
N VAL A 416 4.13 7.78 -7.98
CA VAL A 416 2.78 7.59 -7.43
C VAL A 416 2.71 6.37 -6.51
N GLY A 417 3.43 5.29 -6.84
CA GLY A 417 3.56 4.12 -5.96
C GLY A 417 4.18 4.49 -4.62
N LEU A 418 5.29 5.22 -4.62
CA LEU A 418 5.94 5.73 -3.41
C LEU A 418 5.03 6.66 -2.60
N HIS A 419 4.28 7.53 -3.26
CA HIS A 419 3.34 8.41 -2.59
C HIS A 419 2.22 7.64 -1.87
N LYS A 420 1.61 6.65 -2.52
CA LYS A 420 0.58 5.80 -1.88
C LYS A 420 1.15 4.98 -0.72
N MET A 421 2.37 4.44 -0.86
CA MET A 421 3.08 3.78 0.23
C MET A 421 3.24 4.73 1.44
N HIS A 422 3.69 5.97 1.19
CA HIS A 422 3.87 6.97 2.23
C HIS A 422 2.56 7.35 2.93
N LEU A 423 1.46 7.55 2.20
CA LEU A 423 0.14 7.80 2.79
C LEU A 423 -0.26 6.67 3.77
N MET A 424 -0.04 5.41 3.37
CA MET A 424 -0.31 4.25 4.24
C MET A 424 0.63 4.16 5.45
N GLN A 425 1.89 4.58 5.33
CA GLN A 425 2.81 4.68 6.48
C GLN A 425 2.33 5.71 7.49
N VAL A 426 1.92 6.89 7.03
CA VAL A 426 1.39 7.96 7.90
C VAL A 426 0.10 7.49 8.59
N ALA A 427 -0.83 6.89 7.84
CA ALA A 427 -2.07 6.36 8.40
C ALA A 427 -1.82 5.25 9.45
N ALA A 428 -0.84 4.38 9.22
CA ALA A 428 -0.44 3.35 10.18
C ALA A 428 0.15 3.96 11.46
N LYS A 429 1.05 4.93 11.35
CA LYS A 429 1.65 5.66 12.50
C LYS A 429 0.58 6.36 13.33
N ARG A 430 -0.35 7.07 12.67
CA ARG A 430 -1.50 7.70 13.33
C ARG A 430 -2.33 6.68 14.10
N SER A 431 -2.62 5.54 13.46
CA SER A 431 -3.40 4.46 14.08
C SER A 431 -2.69 3.82 15.30
N ILE A 432 -1.36 3.76 15.31
CA ILE A 432 -0.57 3.34 16.49
C ILE A 432 -0.75 4.35 17.62
N ASN A 433 -0.60 5.65 17.33
CA ASN A 433 -0.74 6.73 18.32
C ASN A 433 -2.12 6.72 18.99
N GLU A 434 -3.16 6.44 18.19
CA GLU A 434 -4.56 6.31 18.61
C GLU A 434 -4.88 4.97 19.31
N ARG A 435 -3.89 4.09 19.45
CA ARG A 435 -4.03 2.74 20.01
C ARG A 435 -5.11 1.92 19.30
N ASN A 436 -5.13 1.98 17.97
CA ASN A 436 -6.04 1.24 17.11
C ASN A 436 -5.30 0.13 16.32
N PRO A 437 -5.16 -1.09 16.87
CA PRO A 437 -4.36 -2.14 16.22
C PRO A 437 -4.94 -2.66 14.91
N LEU A 438 -6.26 -2.60 14.71
CA LEU A 438 -6.89 -3.05 13.45
C LEU A 438 -6.57 -2.05 12.33
N ALA A 439 -6.75 -0.76 12.60
CA ALA A 439 -6.43 0.31 11.64
C ALA A 439 -4.94 0.31 11.28
N ALA A 440 -4.06 0.15 12.28
CA ALA A 440 -2.62 0.07 12.06
C ALA A 440 -2.26 -1.12 11.15
N ILE A 441 -2.86 -2.30 11.36
CA ILE A 441 -2.67 -3.48 10.52
C ILE A 441 -3.21 -3.26 9.09
N LEU A 442 -4.41 -2.69 8.95
CA LEU A 442 -5.02 -2.40 7.65
C LEU A 442 -4.09 -1.55 6.79
N CYS A 443 -3.61 -0.43 7.35
CA CYS A 443 -2.69 0.47 6.66
C CYS A 443 -1.34 -0.19 6.35
N ALA A 444 -0.75 -0.93 7.30
CA ALA A 444 0.52 -1.62 7.10
C ALA A 444 0.45 -2.69 6.02
N ARG A 445 -0.65 -3.44 5.96
CA ARG A 445 -0.89 -4.43 4.92
C ARG A 445 -1.06 -3.78 3.55
N SER A 446 -1.82 -2.69 3.48
CA SER A 446 -1.97 -1.92 2.23
C SER A 446 -0.63 -1.37 1.75
N LEU A 447 0.22 -0.86 2.65
CA LEU A 447 1.61 -0.47 2.34
C LEU A 447 2.40 -1.61 1.68
N MET A 448 2.32 -2.83 2.24
CA MET A 448 3.01 -4.00 1.68
C MET A 448 2.51 -4.36 0.28
N GLU A 449 1.20 -4.25 0.01
CA GLU A 449 0.63 -4.47 -1.32
C GLU A 449 1.11 -3.42 -2.32
N HIS A 450 1.13 -2.14 -1.94
CA HIS A 450 1.63 -1.06 -2.79
C HIS A 450 3.10 -1.25 -3.14
N TYR A 451 3.92 -1.65 -2.17
CA TYR A 451 5.30 -2.01 -2.43
C TYR A 451 5.42 -3.20 -3.39
N ALA A 452 4.66 -4.27 -3.16
CA ALA A 452 4.76 -5.47 -3.96
C ALA A 452 4.43 -5.22 -5.43
N VAL A 453 3.37 -4.44 -5.71
CA VAL A 453 3.03 -4.04 -7.08
C VAL A 453 4.11 -3.14 -7.70
N SER A 454 4.69 -2.22 -6.92
CA SER A 454 5.77 -1.35 -7.40
C SER A 454 7.03 -2.13 -7.74
N VAL A 455 7.43 -3.09 -6.91
CA VAL A 455 8.56 -4.00 -7.20
C VAL A 455 8.27 -4.86 -8.42
N TRP A 456 7.06 -5.44 -8.49
CA TRP A 456 6.65 -6.24 -9.64
C TRP A 456 6.76 -5.47 -10.94
N LEU A 457 6.30 -4.21 -10.97
CA LEU A 457 6.38 -3.35 -12.15
C LEU A 457 7.84 -3.07 -12.53
N SER A 458 8.67 -2.68 -11.55
CA SER A 458 10.08 -2.40 -11.78
C SER A 458 10.85 -3.63 -12.30
N GLU A 459 10.60 -4.81 -11.74
CA GLU A 459 11.20 -6.07 -12.21
C GLU A 459 10.69 -6.45 -13.60
N LYS A 460 9.38 -6.32 -13.87
CA LYS A 460 8.82 -6.58 -15.21
C LYS A 460 9.41 -5.68 -16.27
N PHE A 461 9.53 -4.39 -15.96
CA PHE A 461 10.14 -3.40 -16.84
C PHE A 461 11.58 -3.78 -17.18
N LYS A 462 12.38 -4.13 -16.17
CA LYS A 462 13.76 -4.59 -16.36
C LYS A 462 13.84 -5.88 -17.17
N GLU A 463 13.07 -6.91 -16.80
CA GLU A 463 13.01 -8.19 -17.52
C GLU A 463 12.64 -8.01 -19.00
N ALA A 464 11.69 -7.13 -19.30
CA ALA A 464 11.27 -6.83 -20.66
C ALA A 464 12.36 -6.06 -21.44
N TRP A 465 13.01 -5.10 -20.80
CA TRP A 465 14.13 -4.37 -21.39
C TRP A 465 15.32 -5.28 -21.72
N ASP A 466 15.70 -6.17 -20.80
CA ASP A 466 16.77 -7.16 -21.02
C ASP A 466 16.47 -8.05 -22.25
N LYS A 467 15.21 -8.46 -22.43
CA LYS A 467 14.78 -9.24 -23.60
C LYS A 467 14.86 -8.45 -24.91
N ILE A 468 14.54 -7.15 -24.87
CA ILE A 468 14.66 -6.24 -26.01
C ILE A 468 16.12 -6.13 -26.45
N GLU A 469 17.05 -5.99 -25.49
CA GLU A 469 18.49 -5.95 -25.78
C GLU A 469 19.01 -7.26 -26.38
N ASP A 470 18.62 -8.39 -25.80
CA ASP A 470 18.99 -9.71 -26.34
C ASP A 470 18.43 -9.92 -27.75
N ALA A 471 17.19 -9.48 -28.02
CA ALA A 471 16.60 -9.52 -29.35
C ALA A 471 17.35 -8.63 -30.35
N ALA A 472 17.69 -7.39 -29.97
CA ALA A 472 18.46 -6.47 -30.79
C ALA A 472 19.85 -7.05 -31.15
N ARG A 473 20.53 -7.65 -30.17
CA ARG A 473 21.83 -8.33 -30.39
C ARG A 473 21.74 -9.50 -31.36
N SER A 474 20.65 -10.26 -31.31
CA SER A 474 20.36 -11.36 -32.23
C SER A 474 19.71 -10.93 -33.55
N ASN A 475 19.69 -9.63 -33.86
CA ASN A 475 19.06 -9.05 -35.06
C ASN A 475 17.57 -9.42 -35.23
N ARG A 476 16.85 -9.72 -34.14
CA ARG A 476 15.41 -9.98 -34.15
C ARG A 476 14.63 -8.67 -34.12
N ASP A 477 13.40 -8.68 -34.64
CA ASP A 477 12.52 -7.52 -34.56
C ASP A 477 12.14 -7.23 -33.09
N VAL A 478 12.44 -6.02 -32.65
CA VAL A 478 12.24 -5.55 -31.27
C VAL A 478 10.89 -4.85 -31.07
N ARG A 479 10.19 -4.45 -32.15
CA ARG A 479 8.95 -3.67 -32.09
C ARG A 479 7.83 -4.37 -31.30
N PRO A 480 7.59 -5.69 -31.47
CA PRO A 480 6.59 -6.39 -30.65
C PRO A 480 6.93 -6.36 -29.16
N MET A 481 8.21 -6.44 -28.80
CA MET A 481 8.67 -6.41 -27.41
C MET A 481 8.53 -5.01 -26.80
N LEU A 482 8.83 -3.95 -27.56
CA LEU A 482 8.60 -2.56 -27.15
C LEU A 482 7.10 -2.29 -26.95
N SER A 483 6.25 -2.85 -27.81
CA SER A 483 4.79 -2.78 -27.64
C SER A 483 4.30 -3.49 -26.37
N GLU A 484 4.89 -4.64 -26.01
CA GLU A 484 4.55 -5.33 -24.76
C GLU A 484 5.10 -4.62 -23.51
N LEU A 485 6.29 -4.00 -23.61
CA LEU A 485 6.86 -3.18 -22.54
C LEU A 485 5.91 -2.02 -22.17
N GLU A 486 5.37 -1.31 -23.16
CA GLU A 486 4.35 -0.29 -22.91
C GLU A 486 3.10 -0.91 -22.30
N ALA A 487 2.63 -2.05 -22.81
CA ALA A 487 1.43 -2.69 -22.29
C ALA A 487 1.56 -3.03 -20.81
N ASP A 488 2.73 -3.48 -20.35
CA ASP A 488 2.99 -3.76 -18.93
C ASP A 488 2.88 -2.49 -18.06
N VAL A 489 3.37 -1.34 -18.53
CA VAL A 489 3.19 -0.04 -17.85
C VAL A 489 1.71 0.39 -17.87
N GLY A 490 1.04 0.21 -19.01
CA GLY A 490 -0.39 0.51 -19.17
C GLY A 490 -1.29 -0.31 -18.25
N ARG A 491 -0.95 -1.57 -17.95
CA ARG A 491 -1.69 -2.40 -16.97
C ARG A 491 -1.70 -1.79 -15.58
N PHE A 492 -0.57 -1.20 -15.15
CA PHE A 492 -0.49 -0.54 -13.85
C PHE A 492 -1.24 0.81 -13.86
N LEU A 493 -0.99 1.66 -14.85
CA LEU A 493 -1.48 3.05 -14.85
C LEU A 493 -2.92 3.22 -15.38
N ALA A 494 -3.41 2.36 -16.27
CA ALA A 494 -4.78 2.45 -16.79
C ALA A 494 -5.82 1.84 -15.85
N GLY A 495 -5.40 0.87 -15.02
CA GLY A 495 -6.30 0.12 -14.13
C GLY A 495 -7.31 -0.75 -14.87
N THR A 496 -8.45 -1.00 -14.22
CA THR A 496 -9.55 -1.84 -14.72
C THR A 496 -10.61 -1.02 -15.47
N LYS A 497 -11.49 -1.69 -16.21
CA LYS A 497 -12.61 -1.04 -16.93
C LYS A 497 -13.66 -0.40 -16.00
N GLY A 498 -13.62 -0.68 -14.69
CA GLY A 498 -14.60 -0.22 -13.71
C GLY A 498 -14.20 1.01 -12.88
N THR A 499 -12.93 1.45 -12.91
CA THR A 499 -12.48 2.48 -11.97
C THR A 499 -13.16 3.82 -12.19
N ALA A 500 -13.64 4.39 -11.08
CA ALA A 500 -14.22 5.71 -10.95
C ALA A 500 -13.20 6.85 -11.10
N GLU A 501 -11.93 6.55 -11.41
CA GLU A 501 -10.93 7.53 -11.83
C GLU A 501 -11.48 8.48 -12.89
N ALA A 502 -11.14 9.76 -12.79
CA ALA A 502 -11.36 10.69 -13.89
C ALA A 502 -10.69 10.15 -15.15
N THR A 503 -11.42 10.10 -16.27
CA THR A 503 -10.86 9.60 -17.52
C THR A 503 -9.74 10.52 -17.98
N THR A 504 -8.52 10.00 -18.02
CA THR A 504 -7.34 10.70 -18.50
C THR A 504 -7.02 10.33 -19.94
N PRO A 505 -6.29 11.18 -20.69
CA PRO A 505 -5.89 10.88 -22.06
C PRO A 505 -5.15 9.53 -22.19
N TRP A 506 -4.20 9.23 -21.29
CA TRP A 506 -3.46 7.96 -21.32
C TRP A 506 -4.37 6.75 -21.12
N ARG A 507 -5.36 6.86 -20.22
CA ARG A 507 -6.29 5.78 -19.92
C ARG A 507 -7.18 5.51 -21.12
N SER A 508 -7.72 6.56 -21.75
CA SER A 508 -8.50 6.44 -22.98
C SER A 508 -7.71 5.73 -24.07
N ARG A 509 -6.45 6.15 -24.29
CA ARG A 509 -5.57 5.52 -25.28
C ARG A 509 -5.33 4.04 -25.00
N TRP A 510 -4.98 3.67 -23.77
CA TRP A 510 -4.73 2.25 -23.45
C TRP A 510 -6.00 1.40 -23.44
N LEU A 511 -7.17 1.98 -23.18
CA LEU A 511 -8.46 1.31 -23.35
C LEU A 511 -8.73 1.05 -24.84
N ALA A 512 -8.55 2.05 -25.70
CA ALA A 512 -8.69 1.93 -27.15
C ALA A 512 -7.74 0.86 -27.73
N ALA A 513 -6.49 0.84 -27.26
CA ALA A 513 -5.49 -0.16 -27.65
C ALA A 513 -5.70 -1.56 -27.03
N GLY A 514 -6.74 -1.78 -26.22
CA GLY A 514 -7.01 -3.07 -25.57
C GLY A 514 -5.96 -3.51 -24.55
N ARG A 515 -5.21 -2.56 -23.97
CA ARG A 515 -4.06 -2.81 -23.08
C ARG A 515 -4.37 -2.63 -21.59
N ALA A 516 -5.55 -2.11 -21.23
CA ALA A 516 -6.00 -2.02 -19.84
C ALA A 516 -6.32 -3.41 -19.27
N ARG A 517 -5.42 -3.97 -18.45
CA ARG A 517 -5.62 -5.24 -17.70
C ARG A 517 -5.21 -5.06 -16.26
N HIS A 518 -5.82 -5.84 -15.36
CA HIS A 518 -5.45 -5.84 -13.94
C HIS A 518 -4.06 -6.46 -13.73
N VAL A 519 -3.33 -5.93 -12.74
CA VAL A 519 -2.13 -6.62 -12.22
C VAL A 519 -2.58 -7.75 -11.30
N ASN A 520 -2.02 -8.95 -11.46
CA ASN A 520 -2.25 -10.04 -10.52
C ASN A 520 -1.49 -9.74 -9.22
N LEU A 521 -2.24 -9.36 -8.18
CA LEU A 521 -1.69 -8.98 -6.89
C LEU A 521 -1.00 -10.15 -6.18
N GLU A 522 -1.54 -11.36 -6.27
CA GLU A 522 -0.93 -12.56 -5.68
C GLU A 522 0.47 -12.82 -6.26
N THR A 523 0.60 -12.73 -7.58
CA THR A 523 1.89 -12.83 -8.25
C THR A 523 2.87 -11.73 -7.82
N ALA A 524 2.39 -10.51 -7.62
CA ALA A 524 3.22 -9.41 -7.14
C ALA A 524 3.70 -9.65 -5.69
N ILE A 525 2.82 -10.13 -4.82
CA ILE A 525 3.12 -10.50 -3.44
C ILE A 525 4.13 -11.64 -3.39
N ASP A 526 3.96 -12.71 -4.18
CA ASP A 526 4.87 -13.84 -4.20
C ASP A 526 6.26 -13.46 -4.70
N LYS A 527 6.37 -12.54 -5.66
CA LYS A 527 7.66 -12.00 -6.11
C LYS A 527 8.33 -11.12 -5.05
N ALA A 528 7.56 -10.23 -4.43
CA ALA A 528 8.09 -9.30 -3.44
C ALA A 528 8.48 -10.01 -2.12
N PHE A 529 7.69 -11.02 -1.73
CA PHE A 529 7.76 -11.76 -0.48
C PHE A 529 7.65 -13.28 -0.74
N PRO A 530 8.69 -13.92 -1.31
CA PRO A 530 8.66 -15.32 -1.71
C PRO A 530 8.45 -16.27 -0.52
N ALA A 531 7.60 -17.29 -0.72
CA ALA A 531 7.38 -18.35 0.26
C ALA A 531 8.54 -19.37 0.17
N GLY A 532 9.42 -19.37 1.17
CA GLY A 532 10.55 -20.30 1.26
C GLY A 532 11.91 -19.59 1.19
N GLY A 533 12.79 -19.94 2.12
CA GLY A 533 14.11 -19.35 2.25
C GLY A 533 15.00 -19.62 1.04
N ALA A 534 15.17 -18.62 0.18
CA ALA A 534 16.52 -18.26 -0.21
C ALA A 534 17.13 -17.47 0.97
N ALA A 535 18.39 -17.73 1.29
CA ALA A 535 19.11 -17.29 2.48
C ALA A 535 19.33 -15.76 2.65
N ASP A 536 18.41 -14.93 2.15
CA ASP A 536 18.31 -13.51 2.49
C ASP A 536 17.42 -13.39 3.74
N SER A 537 18.05 -13.20 4.90
CA SER A 537 17.48 -13.36 6.24
C SER A 537 16.28 -12.46 6.60
N ALA A 538 15.85 -11.54 5.72
CA ALA A 538 14.71 -10.62 5.95
C ALA A 538 13.39 -10.99 5.23
N LYS A 539 13.42 -11.75 4.13
CA LYS A 539 12.23 -11.99 3.27
C LYS A 539 11.18 -12.95 3.88
N PRO A 540 11.56 -14.02 4.61
CA PRO A 540 10.59 -14.92 5.24
C PRO A 540 9.69 -14.21 6.28
N THR A 541 10.22 -13.19 6.96
CA THR A 541 9.47 -12.43 7.97
C THR A 541 8.37 -11.57 7.34
N LEU A 542 8.68 -10.86 6.24
CA LEU A 542 7.67 -10.01 5.59
C LEU A 542 6.53 -10.84 5.01
N ARG A 543 6.80 -12.03 4.48
CA ARG A 543 5.73 -12.93 4.03
C ARG A 543 4.82 -13.33 5.20
N PHE A 544 5.40 -13.76 6.32
CA PHE A 544 4.63 -14.10 7.52
C PHE A 544 3.77 -12.92 8.01
N LEU A 545 4.33 -11.71 8.06
CA LEU A 545 3.61 -10.50 8.49
C LEU A 545 2.45 -10.18 7.54
N TYR A 546 2.67 -10.29 6.23
CA TYR A 546 1.62 -10.11 5.22
C TYR A 546 0.49 -11.12 5.39
N ASP A 547 0.81 -12.41 5.51
CA ASP A 547 -0.18 -13.47 5.68
C ASP A 547 -0.95 -13.29 7.00
N TRP A 548 -0.26 -12.93 8.08
CA TRP A 548 -0.89 -12.59 9.37
C TRP A 548 -1.85 -11.41 9.23
N PHE A 549 -1.42 -10.32 8.60
CA PHE A 549 -2.28 -9.15 8.41
C PHE A 549 -3.49 -9.46 7.54
N CYS A 550 -3.33 -10.24 6.47
CA CYS A 550 -4.47 -10.68 5.65
C CYS A 550 -5.52 -11.42 6.48
N ARG A 551 -5.11 -12.29 7.39
CA ARG A 551 -6.04 -12.98 8.31
C ARG A 551 -6.75 -12.02 9.26
N VAL A 552 -6.04 -11.02 9.77
CA VAL A 552 -6.65 -10.01 10.66
C VAL A 552 -7.68 -9.15 9.91
N ILE A 553 -7.38 -8.77 8.67
CA ILE A 553 -8.29 -7.94 7.85
C ILE A 553 -9.60 -8.67 7.59
N HIS A 554 -9.54 -9.93 7.19
CA HIS A 554 -10.73 -10.73 6.94
C HIS A 554 -11.43 -11.21 8.21
N GLY A 555 -10.90 -10.91 9.40
CA GLY A 555 -11.53 -11.31 10.66
C GLY A 555 -11.31 -12.79 11.02
N ASP A 556 -10.40 -13.50 10.34
CA ASP A 556 -9.95 -14.86 10.73
C ASP A 556 -9.06 -14.84 11.98
N ARG A 557 -8.50 -13.67 12.33
CA ARG A 557 -7.65 -13.44 13.49
C ARG A 557 -8.01 -12.09 14.08
N MET A 558 -7.85 -11.93 15.40
CA MET A 558 -8.29 -10.72 16.08
C MET A 558 -9.77 -10.46 15.74
N THR A 559 -10.61 -11.45 16.03
CA THR A 559 -12.05 -11.49 15.71
C THR A 559 -12.83 -10.38 16.42
N GLY A 560 -12.20 -9.73 17.40
CA GLY A 560 -12.78 -8.66 18.22
C GLY A 560 -13.05 -9.13 19.63
N SER A 561 -13.56 -10.35 19.80
CA SER A 561 -13.73 -10.97 21.11
C SER A 561 -12.40 -11.17 21.85
N ASP A 562 -11.30 -11.43 21.13
CA ASP A 562 -9.95 -11.49 21.70
C ASP A 562 -9.53 -10.18 22.39
N LEU A 563 -10.15 -9.06 22.02
CA LEU A 563 -9.87 -7.73 22.58
C LEU A 563 -10.72 -7.43 23.83
N LEU A 564 -11.73 -8.25 24.11
CA LEU A 564 -12.63 -8.10 25.25
C LEU A 564 -12.07 -8.75 26.54
N GLU A 565 -10.96 -9.48 26.47
CA GLU A 565 -10.37 -10.17 27.63
C GLU A 565 -9.56 -9.24 28.55
N PRO A 566 -9.52 -9.50 29.89
CA PRO A 566 -8.53 -8.90 30.76
C PRO A 566 -7.11 -9.24 30.29
N GLY A 567 -6.28 -8.22 30.02
CA GLY A 567 -4.94 -8.39 29.42
C GLY A 567 -4.91 -8.29 27.89
N SER A 568 -6.01 -7.93 27.24
CA SER A 568 -6.09 -7.64 25.80
C SER A 568 -5.16 -6.53 25.32
N SER A 569 -4.67 -5.67 26.23
CA SER A 569 -3.59 -4.71 25.96
C SER A 569 -2.38 -5.41 25.35
N ARG A 570 -2.01 -6.59 25.87
CA ARG A 570 -0.88 -7.38 25.36
C ARG A 570 -1.12 -7.94 23.96
N ILE A 571 -2.38 -8.20 23.59
CA ILE A 571 -2.74 -8.64 22.23
C ILE A 571 -2.61 -7.47 21.26
N ALA A 572 -3.12 -6.30 21.64
CA ALA A 572 -2.99 -5.06 20.87
C ALA A 572 -1.52 -4.66 20.68
N GLU A 573 -0.74 -4.65 21.76
CA GLU A 573 0.71 -4.49 21.79
C GLU A 573 1.39 -5.41 20.78
N LYS A 574 1.16 -6.73 20.83
CA LYS A 574 1.72 -7.66 19.83
C LYS A 574 1.34 -7.35 18.39
N GLN A 575 0.22 -6.67 18.13
CA GLN A 575 -0.13 -6.23 16.77
C GLN A 575 0.65 -4.97 16.39
N PHE A 576 0.78 -4.01 17.29
CA PHE A 576 1.61 -2.82 17.05
C PHE A 576 3.06 -3.19 16.76
N ALA A 577 3.64 -4.17 17.46
CA ALA A 577 5.01 -4.63 17.20
C ALA A 577 5.15 -5.10 15.74
N LYS A 578 4.21 -5.92 15.26
CA LYS A 578 4.21 -6.40 13.87
C LYS A 578 4.12 -5.25 12.88
N VAL A 579 3.28 -4.25 13.17
CA VAL A 579 3.15 -3.05 12.32
C VAL A 579 4.45 -2.26 12.32
N VAL A 580 5.08 -2.03 13.48
CA VAL A 580 6.37 -1.34 13.59
C VAL A 580 7.45 -2.08 12.81
N MET A 581 7.49 -3.42 12.84
CA MET A 581 8.42 -4.22 12.02
C MET A 581 8.23 -4.03 10.52
N VAL A 582 6.98 -3.81 10.08
CA VAL A 582 6.69 -3.46 8.68
C VAL A 582 7.18 -2.04 8.41
N LEU A 583 6.73 -1.05 9.17
CA LEU A 583 7.16 0.35 8.99
C LEU A 583 8.69 0.49 8.96
N ALA A 584 9.38 -0.24 9.84
CA ALA A 584 10.83 -0.36 9.88
C ALA A 584 11.46 -0.75 8.55
N ALA A 585 11.00 -1.87 7.99
CA ALA A 585 11.48 -2.36 6.72
C ALA A 585 11.18 -1.35 5.61
N PHE A 586 10.04 -0.64 5.72
CA PHE A 586 9.56 0.30 4.73
C PHE A 586 10.20 1.71 4.78
N GLU A 587 10.99 2.02 5.81
CA GLU A 587 11.70 3.29 5.96
C GLU A 587 13.19 3.22 5.54
N GLY A 588 13.70 2.04 5.21
CA GLY A 588 15.08 1.86 4.76
C GLY A 588 15.36 2.46 3.37
N PRO A 589 16.54 3.05 3.12
CA PRO A 589 16.91 3.54 1.79
C PRO A 589 16.96 2.42 0.73
N GLU A 590 17.11 1.17 1.16
CA GLU A 590 17.13 -0.04 0.31
C GLU A 590 15.88 -0.16 -0.55
N ILE A 591 14.73 0.32 -0.06
CA ILE A 591 13.47 0.29 -0.83
C ILE A 591 13.50 1.26 -1.99
N LEU A 592 13.97 2.49 -1.75
CA LEU A 592 14.13 3.47 -2.81
C LEU A 592 15.12 2.95 -3.85
N PHE A 593 16.26 2.40 -3.43
CA PHE A 593 17.23 1.82 -4.35
C PHE A 593 16.68 0.62 -5.13
N ARG A 594 15.88 -0.25 -4.51
CA ARG A 594 15.28 -1.37 -5.21
C ARG A 594 14.26 -0.92 -6.24
N LEU A 595 13.37 0.02 -5.90
CA LEU A 595 12.32 0.50 -6.79
C LEU A 595 12.89 1.31 -7.96
N TYR A 596 13.76 2.29 -7.67
CA TYR A 596 14.38 3.14 -8.68
C TYR A 596 15.50 2.45 -9.43
N GLY A 597 16.39 1.74 -8.74
CA GLY A 597 17.58 1.15 -9.37
C GLY A 597 17.24 0.12 -10.45
N LEU A 598 16.13 -0.61 -10.29
CA LEU A 598 15.66 -1.58 -11.28
C LEU A 598 15.22 -0.93 -12.60
N VAL A 599 14.66 0.27 -12.57
CA VAL A 599 14.13 0.96 -13.77
C VAL A 599 15.07 2.05 -14.30
N ALA A 600 15.87 2.69 -13.43
CA ALA A 600 16.66 3.87 -13.76
C ALA A 600 17.63 3.62 -14.92
N SER A 601 18.28 2.46 -14.94
CA SER A 601 19.17 2.06 -16.03
C SER A 601 18.42 1.91 -17.35
N ALA A 602 17.34 1.13 -17.37
CA ALA A 602 16.56 0.89 -18.57
C ALA A 602 15.97 2.20 -19.12
N VAL A 603 15.44 3.07 -18.25
CA VAL A 603 14.97 4.42 -18.62
C VAL A 603 16.12 5.28 -19.18
N GLY A 604 17.29 5.27 -18.55
CA GLY A 604 18.47 5.98 -19.02
C GLY A 604 18.92 5.53 -20.41
N ARG A 605 18.92 4.21 -20.67
CA ARG A 605 19.30 3.64 -21.98
C ARG A 605 18.28 3.95 -23.07
N MET A 606 16.98 3.99 -22.74
CA MET A 606 15.94 4.38 -23.69
C MET A 606 16.06 5.84 -24.12
N ALA A 607 16.33 6.73 -23.16
CA ALA A 607 16.25 8.18 -23.33
C ALA A 607 17.56 8.85 -23.76
N ARG A 608 18.57 8.08 -24.17
CA ARG A 608 19.85 8.63 -24.62
C ARG A 608 19.74 9.34 -25.99
N PRO A 609 20.52 10.41 -26.24
CA PRO A 609 20.42 11.21 -27.47
C PRO A 609 20.67 10.42 -28.77
N SER A 610 21.62 9.47 -28.77
CA SER A 610 21.91 8.56 -29.89
C SER A 610 21.08 7.26 -29.85
N GLY A 611 20.01 7.24 -29.05
CA GLY A 611 19.23 6.06 -28.71
C GLY A 611 18.05 5.82 -29.66
N LEU A 612 16.92 5.32 -29.11
CA LEU A 612 15.71 5.08 -29.90
C LEU A 612 15.20 6.35 -30.61
N GLN A 613 15.49 7.52 -30.04
CA GLN A 613 14.99 8.82 -30.51
C GLN A 613 15.54 9.18 -31.91
N SER A 614 16.76 8.74 -32.25
CA SER A 614 17.42 9.02 -33.52
C SER A 614 17.25 7.92 -34.57
N ALA A 615 16.50 6.86 -34.27
CA ALA A 615 16.34 5.74 -35.18
C ALA A 615 15.32 6.04 -36.30
N GLU A 616 15.78 6.08 -37.55
CA GLU A 616 14.95 6.35 -38.74
C GLU A 616 14.50 5.09 -39.49
N THR A 617 15.00 3.91 -39.10
CA THR A 617 14.64 2.62 -39.70
C THR A 617 14.54 1.54 -38.62
N PRO A 618 13.85 0.41 -38.87
CA PRO A 618 13.88 -0.74 -37.96
C PRO A 618 15.30 -1.25 -37.69
N GLU A 619 16.20 -1.16 -38.68
CA GLU A 619 17.61 -1.52 -38.59
C GLU A 619 18.35 -0.55 -37.65
N ALA A 620 18.18 0.76 -37.85
CA ALA A 620 18.74 1.79 -36.99
C ALA A 620 18.23 1.67 -35.54
N LEU A 621 16.96 1.31 -35.36
CA LEU A 621 16.36 1.07 -34.04
C LEU A 621 17.07 -0.07 -33.30
N ARG A 622 17.29 -1.20 -33.98
CA ARG A 622 18.03 -2.35 -33.39
C ARG A 622 19.48 -1.97 -33.10
N THR A 623 20.14 -1.28 -34.03
CA THR A 623 21.53 -0.83 -33.87
C THR A 623 21.66 0.11 -32.67
N ALA A 624 20.78 1.10 -32.55
CA ALA A 624 20.77 2.03 -31.43
C ALA A 624 20.66 1.26 -30.11
N ILE A 625 19.68 0.36 -29.96
CA ILE A 625 19.52 -0.49 -28.76
C ILE A 625 20.80 -1.29 -28.46
N LYS A 626 21.34 -1.98 -29.47
CA LYS A 626 22.53 -2.83 -29.37
C LYS A 626 23.79 -2.06 -28.92
N GLU A 627 23.99 -0.84 -29.40
CA GLU A 627 25.18 -0.04 -29.06
C GLU A 627 25.21 0.41 -27.59
N GLY A 628 24.06 0.46 -26.91
CA GLY A 628 23.97 0.82 -25.49
C GLY A 628 24.04 -0.36 -24.54
N THR A 629 24.11 -1.60 -25.05
CA THR A 629 24.10 -2.80 -24.22
C THR A 629 25.48 -3.05 -23.60
N ILE A 630 25.54 -3.05 -22.25
CA ILE A 630 26.76 -3.37 -21.48
C ILE A 630 26.86 -4.88 -21.19
N ARG A 631 25.74 -5.59 -21.18
CA ARG A 631 25.70 -7.02 -20.83
C ARG A 631 26.54 -7.85 -21.80
N ASN A 632 27.54 -8.55 -21.27
CA ASN A 632 28.54 -9.34 -22.00
C ASN A 632 29.42 -8.51 -22.96
N LEU A 633 29.50 -7.20 -22.75
CA LEU A 633 30.42 -6.34 -23.50
C LEU A 633 31.85 -6.66 -23.06
N GLN A 634 32.70 -6.99 -24.03
CA GLN A 634 34.15 -7.06 -23.84
C GLN A 634 34.70 -5.66 -24.14
N PHE A 635 35.08 -4.92 -23.09
CA PHE A 635 35.49 -3.53 -23.23
C PHE A 635 36.78 -3.43 -24.04
N LYS A 636 36.78 -2.59 -25.08
CA LYS A 636 37.97 -2.29 -25.88
C LYS A 636 38.42 -0.84 -25.67
N ARG A 637 39.71 -0.67 -25.38
CA ARG A 637 40.36 0.64 -25.33
C ARG A 637 40.26 1.38 -26.66
N GLY A 638 39.99 2.67 -26.61
CA GLY A 638 39.81 3.52 -27.80
C GLY A 638 38.51 3.28 -28.57
N ARG A 639 37.62 2.41 -28.06
CA ARG A 639 36.30 2.15 -28.63
C ARG A 639 35.19 2.31 -27.60
N ASP A 640 35.33 1.63 -26.47
CA ASP A 640 34.32 1.57 -25.41
C ASP A 640 34.76 2.36 -24.18
N VAL A 641 36.07 2.37 -23.90
CA VAL A 641 36.73 3.13 -22.83
C VAL A 641 37.88 3.94 -23.40
N PHE A 642 37.94 5.20 -23.02
CA PHE A 642 38.96 6.17 -23.41
C PHE A 642 39.65 6.75 -22.18
N GLY A 643 40.74 7.49 -22.40
CA GLY A 643 41.59 8.03 -21.35
C GLY A 643 42.52 6.99 -20.72
N ALA A 644 43.53 7.47 -20.00
CA ALA A 644 44.55 6.68 -19.30
C ALA A 644 44.18 6.35 -17.83
N GLY A 645 43.12 6.96 -17.28
CA GLY A 645 42.66 6.73 -15.91
C GLY A 645 43.44 7.51 -14.86
N THR A 646 44.21 8.52 -15.29
CA THR A 646 44.94 9.43 -14.41
C THR A 646 44.07 10.65 -14.11
N GLU A 647 44.49 11.49 -13.15
CA GLU A 647 43.74 12.71 -12.82
C GLU A 647 43.64 13.68 -14.00
N SER A 648 44.71 13.78 -14.80
CA SER A 648 44.79 14.65 -15.98
C SER A 648 44.12 14.06 -17.23
N ASP A 649 43.95 12.73 -17.28
CA ASP A 649 43.31 12.00 -18.39
C ASP A 649 42.44 10.85 -17.83
N PRO A 650 41.31 11.18 -17.19
CA PRO A 650 40.46 10.19 -16.53
C PRO A 650 39.82 9.23 -17.53
N TYR A 651 39.48 8.03 -17.07
CA TYR A 651 38.71 7.10 -17.88
C TYR A 651 37.32 7.66 -18.15
N TYR A 652 36.87 7.55 -19.39
CA TYR A 652 35.49 7.83 -19.76
C TYR A 652 34.99 6.79 -20.76
N PHE A 653 33.69 6.56 -20.76
CA PHE A 653 33.05 5.60 -21.64
C PHE A 653 32.53 6.30 -22.90
N ARG A 654 32.37 5.55 -24.00
CA ARG A 654 31.63 6.07 -25.16
C ARG A 654 30.22 6.49 -24.75
N GLN A 655 29.65 7.47 -25.46
CA GLN A 655 28.40 8.15 -25.09
C GLN A 655 27.19 7.22 -25.00
N GLU A 656 27.23 6.07 -25.69
CA GLU A 656 26.15 5.10 -25.72
C GLU A 656 26.06 4.27 -24.42
N LEU A 657 27.12 4.21 -23.61
CA LEU A 657 27.17 3.38 -22.40
C LEU A 657 26.75 4.18 -21.16
N PHE A 658 25.82 3.63 -20.37
CA PHE A 658 25.39 4.25 -19.12
C PHE A 658 26.51 4.18 -18.06
N TYR A 659 27.02 5.34 -17.64
CA TYR A 659 28.25 5.47 -16.84
C TYR A 659 28.34 4.51 -15.65
N HIS A 660 27.32 4.48 -14.78
CA HIS A 660 27.40 3.68 -13.55
C HIS A 660 27.54 2.19 -13.81
N GLU A 661 26.85 1.66 -14.82
CA GLU A 661 26.94 0.25 -15.16
C GLU A 661 28.23 -0.05 -15.92
N ALA A 662 28.62 0.84 -16.83
CA ALA A 662 29.84 0.70 -17.60
C ALA A 662 31.06 0.70 -16.69
N PHE A 663 31.04 1.57 -15.66
CA PHE A 663 32.03 1.63 -14.60
C PHE A 663 32.19 0.28 -13.90
N TYR A 664 31.11 -0.28 -13.31
CA TYR A 664 31.21 -1.54 -12.60
C TYR A 664 31.58 -2.72 -13.52
N ALA A 665 30.97 -2.78 -14.71
CA ALA A 665 31.27 -3.83 -15.68
C ALA A 665 32.71 -3.76 -16.18
N PHE A 666 33.28 -2.56 -16.31
CA PHE A 666 34.67 -2.35 -16.68
C PHE A 666 35.62 -2.77 -15.55
N LEU A 667 35.32 -2.39 -14.31
CA LEU A 667 36.11 -2.86 -13.16
C LEU A 667 36.13 -4.38 -13.08
N ASP A 668 34.98 -5.03 -13.30
CA ASP A 668 34.90 -6.49 -13.34
C ASP A 668 35.66 -7.09 -14.53
N HIS A 669 35.54 -6.50 -15.73
CA HIS A 669 36.24 -6.93 -16.95
C HIS A 669 37.76 -6.87 -16.82
N GLU A 670 38.28 -5.80 -16.21
CA GLU A 670 39.72 -5.60 -15.98
C GLU A 670 40.20 -6.23 -14.66
N GLU A 671 39.33 -6.95 -13.95
CA GLU A 671 39.58 -7.56 -12.65
C GLU A 671 40.09 -6.56 -11.58
N ILE A 672 39.70 -5.29 -11.70
CA ILE A 672 40.09 -4.21 -10.79
C ILE A 672 39.27 -4.31 -9.50
N ARG A 673 39.94 -4.59 -8.38
CA ARG A 673 39.32 -4.60 -7.05
C ARG A 673 39.44 -3.23 -6.40
N SER A 674 38.33 -2.49 -6.30
CA SER A 674 38.29 -1.23 -5.55
C SER A 674 38.40 -1.45 -4.04
N PHE A 675 39.26 -0.67 -3.39
CA PHE A 675 39.35 -0.53 -1.94
C PHE A 675 38.47 0.62 -1.45
N SER A 676 38.53 1.79 -2.11
CA SER A 676 37.72 2.95 -1.78
C SER A 676 37.27 3.68 -3.04
N ARG A 677 36.13 4.39 -2.95
CA ARG A 677 35.56 5.22 -4.02
C ARG A 677 35.11 6.53 -3.40
N SER A 678 35.50 7.65 -3.99
CA SER A 678 35.03 8.98 -3.61
C SER A 678 34.64 9.80 -4.84
N VAL A 679 33.67 10.69 -4.67
CA VAL A 679 33.32 11.67 -5.71
C VAL A 679 34.49 12.63 -5.86
N TRP A 680 34.91 12.87 -7.11
CA TRP A 680 35.99 13.78 -7.48
C TRP A 680 35.47 14.83 -8.46
N LEU A 681 35.97 16.07 -8.37
CA LEU A 681 35.57 17.15 -9.26
C LEU A 681 36.68 17.42 -10.27
N PHE A 682 36.44 17.08 -11.53
CA PHE A 682 37.31 17.38 -12.66
C PHE A 682 36.84 18.69 -13.30
N ARG A 683 37.56 19.80 -13.06
CA ARG A 683 37.21 21.13 -13.62
C ARG A 683 35.72 21.47 -13.43
N HIS A 684 35.22 21.30 -12.19
CA HIS A 684 33.83 21.52 -11.78
C HIS A 684 32.79 20.47 -12.23
N LEU A 685 33.20 19.43 -12.95
CA LEU A 685 32.32 18.32 -13.32
C LEU A 685 32.55 17.09 -12.43
N PRO A 686 31.48 16.40 -11.98
CA PRO A 686 31.62 15.24 -11.11
C PRO A 686 32.19 14.03 -11.84
N GLY A 687 32.99 13.25 -11.12
CA GLY A 687 33.45 11.93 -11.49
C GLY A 687 33.84 11.14 -10.25
N ASP A 688 34.58 10.05 -10.43
CA ASP A 688 34.97 9.14 -9.36
C ASP A 688 36.49 8.99 -9.28
N ARG A 689 37.02 9.09 -8.06
CA ARG A 689 38.36 8.65 -7.69
C ARG A 689 38.24 7.28 -7.04
N VAL A 690 38.93 6.29 -7.57
CA VAL A 690 38.90 4.90 -7.14
C VAL A 690 40.29 4.50 -6.68
N GLU A 691 40.43 4.21 -5.40
CA GLU A 691 41.64 3.56 -4.89
C GLU A 691 41.45 2.05 -4.99
N THR A 692 42.41 1.36 -5.58
CA THR A 692 42.35 -0.08 -5.80
C THR A 692 43.14 -0.83 -4.73
N LYS A 693 42.83 -2.11 -4.52
CA LYS A 693 43.53 -2.94 -3.52
C LYS A 693 45.01 -3.16 -3.81
N ASP A 694 45.43 -3.03 -5.07
CA ASP A 694 46.83 -3.08 -5.50
C ASP A 694 47.54 -1.71 -5.40
N GLY A 695 46.89 -0.70 -4.80
CA GLY A 695 47.50 0.60 -4.49
C GLY A 695 47.45 1.63 -5.61
N ARG A 696 46.81 1.33 -6.76
CA ARG A 696 46.60 2.31 -7.83
C ARG A 696 45.47 3.28 -7.46
N VAL A 697 45.56 4.50 -7.98
CA VAL A 697 44.49 5.49 -7.93
C VAL A 697 44.03 5.72 -9.36
N LEU A 698 42.78 5.39 -9.64
CA LEU A 698 42.16 5.53 -10.94
C LEU A 698 41.09 6.61 -10.89
N PHE A 699 41.02 7.40 -11.95
CA PHE A 699 40.09 8.50 -12.08
C PHE A 699 39.12 8.19 -13.23
N PHE A 700 37.82 8.38 -12.98
CA PHE A 700 36.76 8.14 -13.94
C PHE A 700 35.91 9.40 -14.06
N TRP A 701 35.63 9.82 -15.29
CA TRP A 701 34.81 10.99 -15.56
C TRP A 701 33.38 10.57 -15.90
N ASN A 702 32.42 11.11 -15.15
CA ASN A 702 31.01 10.88 -15.38
C ASN A 702 30.48 11.82 -16.46
N ARG A 703 30.73 11.45 -17.72
CA ARG A 703 30.23 12.18 -18.89
C ARG A 703 28.72 11.97 -19.04
N TYR A 704 27.93 12.77 -18.35
CA TYR A 704 26.49 12.85 -18.58
C TYR A 704 26.22 13.74 -19.81
N PRO A 705 25.58 13.24 -20.87
CA PRO A 705 25.30 14.03 -22.08
C PRO A 705 24.50 15.32 -21.85
N GLN A 706 23.79 15.40 -20.73
CA GLN A 706 22.95 16.53 -20.32
C GLN A 706 23.71 17.63 -19.55
N PHE A 707 25.00 17.42 -19.25
CA PHE A 707 25.90 18.42 -18.68
C PHE A 707 27.06 18.81 -19.62
N ASP A 708 27.12 18.26 -20.83
CA ASP A 708 27.90 18.83 -21.94
C ASP A 708 27.16 20.09 -22.43
N VAL A 709 27.17 21.12 -21.59
CA VAL A 709 27.01 22.50 -22.07
C VAL A 709 28.25 22.73 -22.91
N GLY A 710 28.05 22.86 -24.23
CA GLY A 710 29.13 22.92 -25.21
C GLY A 710 30.26 23.82 -24.72
N SER A 711 31.49 23.30 -24.79
CA SER A 711 32.72 24.04 -24.54
C SER A 711 33.03 25.08 -25.62
N ASP A 712 32.00 25.61 -26.27
CA ASP A 712 32.03 26.75 -27.19
C ASP A 712 30.95 27.76 -26.74
N ALA A 713 31.18 28.37 -25.58
CA ALA A 713 30.59 29.64 -25.14
C ALA A 713 31.54 30.35 -24.17
#